data_AF-A0AAU9XUT7-F1
#
_entry.id   AF-A0AAU9XUT7-F1
#
_cell.length_a   1.000
_cell.length_b   1.000
_cell.length_c   1.000
_cell.angle_alpha   90.00
_cell.angle_beta   90.00
_cell.angle_gamma   90.00
#
_symmetry.space_group_name_H-M   'P 1'
#
loop_
_entity.id
_entity.type
_entity.pdbx_description
1 polymer ?
#
loop_
_entity_poly.entity_id
_entity_poly.type
_entity_poly.pdbx_seq_one_letter_code
_entity_poly.pdbx_strand_id
1 'polypeptide(L)'
;MEAVKKSRGNSFWTIAVILNILFSVISVGFFIYKVDVLEGEVLQLRSDLKNQAKARESEDADLMNRNKRAAKYHGDSKPCTSCHNACVQLFGLGASAKVTTKINNVTDQDVICLRGARGPQGRDGPRGRRGRPGYIGKPGKTGPPGARGRQGPRGRPGSALAGNTSRLFQDIDIPRIRKKPPSSMTVKEGSNVSLPCYSKGFPNPEVTWYKNGQKLNSGKYNRDTGMLTFPSIQFSDRGLYRCEARNFIGVESATVKIVVEVPPRFVQAPETYHLGYETWDTTLTCNIFAFPPPKIQWTRSFRPLPIDRHAVVGKDLVIKETRKEDRGPFMCRGENHLGHVYALIVLVVKPVIPPVITSAPSTVVKVTKVDGSVRLQCAARGSPVPSLEWSKDGVVISTNSTTKNDEEVKGELIIPTFGPSDQGVYKCFFKNYDNGTAEITTAAELVGCGEPHVPVNGFKVGENYWAGEMVTFACDVGYHLEGPTNRLCLENGNWSNVMPTCHHLCDEPPPLENGYRIGNEFWEGKNVTYECNKGYQLRGPHVRVCKENGNWTEEGPSCEGPEFEHSEILLNKTEYWELLKGWLGSVSTLPAKWKLCYRATDHGWSSSTFHSQCNGLGPTVTFIRVGEYIFGGYTDRNWHSGGSYTDSVNSFIFSFKNHYGLEPFKVHVKKSDRAMYGKSSYGPTFGGGHDIYIANSAGYNTNSYTNLGHSYVQLAGYRYGSGDTGSLLAGSYNFQPHEVEVFYQTYKG
;
A
#
# COMPACT_ATOMS: atom_id res chain seq x y z
N MET A 1 -62.71 -23.65 66.55
CA MET A 1 -63.73 -23.11 65.64
C MET A 1 -63.06 -22.90 64.30
N GLU A 2 -63.02 -23.91 63.44
CA GLU A 2 -64.04 -24.24 62.44
C GLU A 2 -64.32 -23.15 61.39
N ALA A 3 -64.07 -23.55 60.13
CA ALA A 3 -64.89 -23.34 58.92
C ALA A 3 -64.65 -22.16 57.91
N VAL A 4 -64.04 -22.56 56.77
CA VAL A 4 -64.47 -22.39 55.34
C VAL A 4 -64.58 -21.00 54.67
N LYS A 5 -63.75 -20.78 53.62
CA LYS A 5 -64.09 -20.47 52.19
C LYS A 5 -62.82 -19.97 51.44
N LYS A 6 -62.10 -20.77 50.64
CA LYS A 6 -62.33 -21.29 49.26
C LYS A 6 -62.42 -20.23 48.14
N SER A 7 -61.49 -20.35 47.19
CA SER A 7 -61.54 -19.96 45.76
C SER A 7 -61.26 -18.51 45.34
N ARG A 8 -60.00 -18.22 44.96
CA ARG A 8 -59.61 -17.25 43.90
C ARG A 8 -58.09 -17.34 43.62
N GLY A 9 -57.63 -18.46 43.07
CA GLY A 9 -56.19 -18.69 42.80
C GLY A 9 -55.82 -18.96 41.34
N ASN A 10 -56.77 -19.32 40.47
CA ASN A 10 -56.45 -19.95 39.17
C ASN A 10 -56.63 -19.06 37.92
N SER A 11 -56.91 -17.75 38.04
CA SER A 11 -57.02 -16.88 36.85
C SER A 11 -55.82 -15.96 36.61
N PHE A 12 -54.92 -15.79 37.59
CA PHE A 12 -53.78 -14.87 37.45
C PHE A 12 -52.59 -15.53 36.74
N TRP A 13 -52.37 -16.81 37.00
CA TRP A 13 -51.28 -17.57 36.38
C TRP A 13 -51.51 -17.85 34.88
N THR A 14 -52.74 -18.11 34.47
CA THR A 14 -53.10 -18.33 33.06
C THR A 14 -52.97 -17.06 32.22
N ILE A 15 -53.33 -15.90 32.76
CA ILE A 15 -53.19 -14.60 32.06
C ILE A 15 -51.72 -14.18 31.93
N ALA A 16 -50.91 -14.42 32.95
CA ALA A 16 -49.48 -14.13 32.93
C ALA A 16 -48.69 -15.01 31.95
N VAL A 17 -49.09 -16.27 31.78
CA VAL A 17 -48.49 -17.18 30.79
C VAL A 17 -48.90 -16.80 29.36
N ILE A 18 -50.17 -16.42 29.14
CA ILE A 18 -50.66 -15.97 27.82
C ILE A 18 -50.00 -14.64 27.39
N LEU A 19 -49.81 -13.69 28.32
CA LEU A 19 -49.11 -12.42 28.04
C LEU A 19 -47.62 -12.63 27.72
N ASN A 20 -46.92 -13.54 28.41
CA ASN A 20 -45.53 -13.86 28.10
C ASN A 20 -45.38 -14.57 26.74
N ILE A 21 -46.31 -15.45 26.38
CA ILE A 21 -46.32 -16.09 25.05
C ILE A 21 -46.60 -15.04 23.96
N LEU A 22 -47.53 -14.11 24.18
CA LEU A 22 -47.80 -13.01 23.25
C LEU A 22 -46.59 -12.07 23.08
N PHE A 23 -45.90 -11.71 24.17
CA PHE A 23 -44.69 -10.89 24.11
C PHE A 23 -43.52 -11.61 23.42
N SER A 24 -43.40 -12.93 23.61
CA SER A 24 -42.41 -13.76 22.92
C SER A 24 -42.70 -13.84 21.41
N VAL A 25 -43.96 -14.07 21.01
CA VAL A 25 -44.36 -14.14 19.59
C VAL A 25 -44.20 -12.78 18.89
N ILE A 26 -44.48 -11.66 19.57
CA ILE A 26 -44.25 -10.31 19.03
C ILE A 26 -42.74 -10.02 18.90
N SER A 27 -41.92 -10.45 19.87
CA SER A 27 -40.47 -10.27 19.82
C SER A 27 -39.82 -11.12 18.72
N VAL A 28 -40.28 -12.35 18.52
CA VAL A 28 -39.84 -13.23 17.42
C VAL A 28 -40.31 -12.68 16.07
N GLY A 29 -41.54 -12.17 15.96
CA GLY A 29 -42.03 -11.50 14.76
C GLY A 29 -41.22 -10.25 14.39
N PHE A 30 -40.80 -9.47 15.39
CA PHE A 30 -39.94 -8.30 15.19
C PHE A 30 -38.51 -8.70 14.78
N PHE A 31 -38.01 -9.83 15.29
CA PHE A 31 -36.73 -10.40 14.89
C PHE A 31 -36.77 -10.94 13.47
N ILE A 32 -37.82 -11.67 13.09
CA ILE A 32 -38.02 -12.16 11.71
C ILE A 32 -38.16 -10.99 10.75
N TYR A 33 -38.92 -9.94 11.09
CA TYR A 33 -39.01 -8.72 10.28
C TYR A 33 -37.65 -8.02 10.14
N LYS A 34 -36.84 -7.94 11.21
CA LYS A 34 -35.49 -7.39 11.14
C LYS A 34 -34.55 -8.25 10.29
N VAL A 35 -34.68 -9.57 10.34
CA VAL A 35 -33.88 -10.50 9.53
C VAL A 35 -34.28 -10.42 8.05
N ASP A 36 -35.57 -10.35 7.72
CA ASP A 36 -36.04 -10.15 6.33
C ASP A 36 -35.58 -8.79 5.76
N VAL A 37 -35.62 -7.73 6.57
CA VAL A 37 -35.12 -6.41 6.16
C VAL A 37 -33.60 -6.46 5.95
N LEU A 38 -32.85 -7.13 6.82
CA LEU A 38 -31.40 -7.31 6.66
C LEU A 38 -31.05 -8.23 5.48
N GLU A 39 -31.81 -9.29 5.21
CA GLU A 39 -31.61 -10.14 4.04
C GLU A 39 -31.91 -9.39 2.73
N GLY A 40 -32.93 -8.52 2.74
CA GLY A 40 -33.22 -7.60 1.64
C GLY A 40 -32.08 -6.61 1.39
N GLU A 41 -31.53 -6.00 2.44
CA GLU A 41 -30.37 -5.09 2.36
C GLU A 41 -29.09 -5.81 1.90
N VAL A 42 -28.88 -7.05 2.36
CA VAL A 42 -27.73 -7.89 1.94
C VAL A 42 -27.86 -8.32 0.48
N LEU A 43 -29.06 -8.64 0.00
CA LEU A 43 -29.30 -8.96 -1.41
C LEU A 43 -29.11 -7.73 -2.31
N GLN A 44 -29.53 -6.55 -1.86
CA GLN A 44 -29.28 -5.28 -2.54
C GLN A 44 -27.76 -5.01 -2.63
N LEU A 45 -27.03 -5.12 -1.51
CA LEU A 45 -25.58 -4.96 -1.45
C LEU A 45 -24.84 -5.97 -2.34
N ARG A 46 -25.30 -7.21 -2.42
CA ARG A 46 -24.69 -8.26 -3.25
C ARG A 46 -24.95 -8.03 -4.74
N SER A 47 -26.11 -7.46 -5.09
CA SER A 47 -26.42 -6.99 -6.44
C SER A 47 -25.54 -5.79 -6.83
N ASP A 48 -25.38 -4.82 -5.92
CA ASP A 48 -24.55 -3.64 -6.12
C ASP A 48 -23.06 -4.00 -6.23
N LEU A 49 -22.57 -4.96 -5.43
CA LEU A 49 -21.23 -5.53 -5.56
C LEU A 49 -21.03 -6.28 -6.88
N LYS A 50 -22.03 -7.03 -7.36
CA LYS A 50 -21.98 -7.68 -8.68
C LYS A 50 -21.97 -6.67 -9.83
N ASN A 51 -22.73 -5.58 -9.70
CA ASN A 51 -22.76 -4.51 -10.69
C ASN A 51 -21.46 -3.70 -10.67
N GLN A 52 -20.87 -3.45 -9.50
CA GLN A 52 -19.53 -2.86 -9.36
C GLN A 52 -18.43 -3.77 -9.90
N ALA A 53 -18.51 -5.09 -9.69
CA ALA A 53 -17.57 -6.06 -10.25
C ALA A 53 -17.66 -6.09 -11.78
N LYS A 54 -18.86 -6.09 -12.37
CA LYS A 54 -19.06 -5.98 -13.83
C LYS A 54 -18.58 -4.65 -14.40
N ALA A 55 -18.77 -3.55 -13.67
CA ALA A 55 -18.26 -2.24 -14.08
C ALA A 55 -16.72 -2.21 -14.06
N ARG A 56 -16.09 -2.81 -13.05
CA ARG A 56 -14.63 -2.96 -12.96
C ARG A 56 -14.07 -3.87 -14.06
N GLU A 57 -14.70 -5.00 -14.37
CA GLU A 57 -14.29 -5.86 -15.49
C GLU A 57 -14.38 -5.13 -16.85
N SER A 58 -15.39 -4.27 -17.04
CA SER A 58 -15.50 -3.45 -18.24
C SER A 58 -14.45 -2.34 -18.30
N GLU A 59 -14.09 -1.71 -17.16
CA GLU A 59 -13.03 -0.71 -17.08
C GLU A 59 -11.63 -1.33 -17.27
N ASP A 60 -11.38 -2.50 -16.69
CA ASP A 60 -10.11 -3.23 -16.85
C ASP A 60 -9.92 -3.72 -18.29
N ALA A 61 -10.99 -4.17 -18.96
CA ALA A 61 -10.94 -4.56 -20.37
C ALA A 61 -10.65 -3.37 -21.31
N ASP A 62 -11.23 -2.19 -21.01
CA ASP A 62 -10.96 -0.96 -21.76
C ASP A 62 -9.54 -0.43 -21.50
N LEU A 63 -9.08 -0.48 -20.25
CA LEU A 63 -7.71 -0.13 -19.86
C LEU A 63 -6.68 -1.05 -20.53
N MET A 64 -6.93 -2.36 -20.56
CA MET A 64 -6.05 -3.34 -21.20
C MET A 64 -5.98 -3.13 -22.72
N ASN A 65 -7.10 -2.82 -23.38
CA ASN A 65 -7.11 -2.50 -24.81
C ASN A 65 -6.38 -1.19 -25.14
N ARG A 66 -6.46 -0.18 -24.27
CA ARG A 66 -5.75 1.10 -24.43
C ARG A 66 -4.26 0.97 -24.17
N ASN A 67 -3.85 0.19 -23.17
CA ASN A 67 -2.44 -0.13 -22.90
C ASN A 67 -1.82 -0.90 -24.07
N LYS A 68 -2.55 -1.86 -24.68
CA LYS A 68 -2.12 -2.54 -25.92
C LYS A 68 -1.97 -1.59 -27.12
N ARG A 69 -2.82 -0.55 -27.24
CA ARG A 69 -2.67 0.48 -28.28
C ARG A 69 -1.47 1.39 -28.02
N ALA A 70 -1.17 1.73 -26.76
CA ALA A 70 0.00 2.51 -26.39
C ALA A 70 1.30 1.75 -26.70
N ALA A 71 1.36 0.45 -26.39
CA ALA A 71 2.48 -0.43 -26.74
C ALA A 71 2.68 -0.57 -28.27
N LYS A 72 1.59 -0.59 -29.06
CA LYS A 72 1.67 -0.70 -30.53
C LYS A 72 2.15 0.59 -31.23
N TYR A 73 2.02 1.75 -30.59
CA TYR A 73 2.38 3.05 -31.18
C TYR A 73 3.90 3.33 -31.13
N HIS A 74 4.66 2.60 -30.31
CA HIS A 74 6.10 2.72 -30.19
C HIS A 74 6.74 1.34 -30.38
N GLY A 75 7.31 1.09 -31.55
CA GLY A 75 8.08 -0.13 -31.82
C GLY A 75 9.28 -0.27 -30.88
N ASP A 76 9.69 -1.52 -30.69
CA ASP A 76 10.74 -1.94 -29.77
C ASP A 76 12.00 -1.06 -29.86
N SER A 77 12.46 -0.55 -28.70
CA SER A 77 13.71 0.20 -28.44
C SER A 77 13.73 1.75 -28.64
N LYS A 78 13.17 2.55 -27.70
CA LYS A 78 13.54 3.97 -27.43
C LYS A 78 13.29 4.38 -25.94
N PRO A 79 14.00 5.40 -25.39
CA PRO A 79 14.06 5.69 -23.95
C PRO A 79 12.77 6.26 -23.31
N CYS A 80 12.57 5.95 -22.02
CA CYS A 80 11.36 6.10 -21.18
C CYS A 80 10.73 7.51 -21.03
N THR A 81 11.27 8.58 -21.62
CA THR A 81 10.65 9.91 -21.59
C THR A 81 9.50 10.04 -22.61
N SER A 82 9.48 9.26 -23.69
CA SER A 82 8.38 9.26 -24.67
C SER A 82 7.12 8.55 -24.16
N CYS A 83 7.25 7.61 -23.23
CA CYS A 83 6.12 6.84 -22.68
C CYS A 83 5.19 7.69 -21.81
N HIS A 84 5.75 8.62 -21.03
CA HIS A 84 4.95 9.56 -20.22
C HIS A 84 4.09 10.46 -21.11
N ASN A 85 4.68 11.05 -22.16
CA ASN A 85 3.97 11.93 -23.09
C ASN A 85 2.85 11.20 -23.85
N ALA A 86 3.05 9.93 -24.21
CA ALA A 86 2.01 9.10 -24.82
C ALA A 86 0.85 8.80 -23.85
N CYS A 87 1.13 8.49 -22.59
CA CYS A 87 0.10 8.31 -21.57
C CYS A 87 -0.66 9.62 -21.29
N VAL A 88 0.01 10.78 -21.29
CA VAL A 88 -0.63 12.09 -21.13
C VAL A 88 -1.52 12.43 -22.33
N GLN A 89 -1.12 12.10 -23.57
CA GLN A 89 -1.97 12.28 -24.75
C GLN A 89 -3.23 11.38 -24.74
N LEU A 90 -3.14 10.17 -24.21
CA LEU A 90 -4.26 9.21 -24.16
C LEU A 90 -5.20 9.41 -22.96
N PHE A 91 -4.68 9.84 -21.81
CA PHE A 91 -5.41 9.90 -20.53
C PHE A 91 -5.55 11.32 -19.93
N GLY A 92 -4.90 12.33 -20.51
CA GLY A 92 -4.94 13.74 -20.09
C GLY A 92 -3.83 14.12 -19.10
N LEU A 93 -3.77 15.43 -18.77
CA LEU A 93 -2.83 15.99 -17.79
C LEU A 93 -3.02 15.28 -16.42
N GLY A 94 -1.93 14.71 -15.89
CA GLY A 94 -1.93 13.93 -14.64
C GLY A 94 -1.82 12.41 -14.80
N ALA A 95 -1.72 11.89 -16.02
CA ALA A 95 -1.39 10.48 -16.27
C ALA A 95 0.12 10.20 -16.09
N SER A 96 0.47 9.03 -15.54
CA SER A 96 1.86 8.59 -15.37
C SER A 96 2.08 7.23 -16.04
N ALA A 97 3.31 6.93 -16.46
CA ALA A 97 3.67 5.68 -17.12
C ALA A 97 4.52 4.83 -16.17
N LYS A 98 4.15 3.55 -16.01
CA LYS A 98 4.93 2.55 -15.27
C LYS A 98 5.41 1.47 -16.23
N VAL A 99 6.72 1.26 -16.31
CA VAL A 99 7.33 0.23 -17.17
C VAL A 99 7.65 -0.99 -16.33
N THR A 100 7.25 -2.17 -16.80
CA THR A 100 7.51 -3.45 -16.13
C THR A 100 8.23 -4.41 -17.07
N THR A 101 9.35 -4.96 -16.62
CA THR A 101 10.12 -6.01 -17.33
C THR A 101 9.61 -7.40 -16.93
N LYS A 102 9.34 -8.27 -17.92
CA LYS A 102 9.01 -9.68 -17.63
C LYS A 102 10.24 -10.42 -17.12
N ILE A 103 10.02 -11.31 -16.15
CA ILE A 103 11.07 -11.94 -15.31
C ILE A 103 12.08 -12.79 -16.10
N ASN A 104 11.85 -13.11 -17.38
CA ASN A 104 12.70 -14.04 -18.15
C ASN A 104 13.24 -13.50 -19.50
N ASN A 105 13.13 -12.21 -19.82
CA ASN A 105 13.78 -11.65 -21.03
C ASN A 105 13.96 -10.12 -20.91
N VAL A 106 15.20 -9.63 -21.02
CA VAL A 106 15.55 -8.20 -20.80
C VAL A 106 15.03 -7.28 -21.93
N THR A 107 14.62 -7.84 -23.07
CA THR A 107 14.17 -7.09 -24.25
C THR A 107 12.66 -6.85 -24.32
N ASP A 108 11.86 -7.44 -23.43
CA ASP A 108 10.38 -7.37 -23.48
C ASP A 108 9.86 -6.47 -22.33
N GLN A 109 9.56 -5.21 -22.63
CA GLN A 109 9.07 -4.20 -21.69
C GLN A 109 7.57 -3.93 -21.89
N ASP A 110 6.75 -4.11 -20.85
CA ASP A 110 5.33 -3.74 -20.87
C ASP A 110 5.15 -2.33 -20.26
N VAL A 111 4.40 -1.45 -20.96
CA VAL A 111 4.08 -0.08 -20.50
C VAL A 111 2.65 -0.01 -19.98
N ILE A 112 2.49 0.39 -18.73
CA ILE A 112 1.19 0.55 -18.06
C ILE A 112 0.94 2.03 -17.80
N CYS A 113 -0.09 2.61 -18.41
CA CYS A 113 -0.51 3.98 -18.09
C CYS A 113 -1.41 3.98 -16.85
N LEU A 114 -1.01 4.73 -15.83
CA LEU A 114 -1.77 4.96 -14.60
C LEU A 114 -2.48 6.31 -14.68
N ARG A 115 -3.79 6.31 -14.53
CA ARG A 115 -4.60 7.53 -14.54
C ARG A 115 -4.47 8.24 -13.18
N GLY A 116 -4.10 9.51 -13.19
CA GLY A 116 -4.11 10.33 -11.97
C GLY A 116 -5.51 10.41 -11.36
N ALA A 117 -5.58 10.42 -10.03
CA ALA A 117 -6.84 10.53 -9.30
C ALA A 117 -7.57 11.82 -9.73
N ARG A 118 -8.83 11.68 -10.16
CA ARG A 118 -9.69 12.84 -10.45
C ARG A 118 -9.86 13.63 -9.14
N GLY A 119 -9.52 14.91 -9.15
CA GLY A 119 -9.84 15.80 -8.04
C GLY A 119 -11.35 15.74 -7.72
N PRO A 120 -11.76 15.89 -6.45
CA PRO A 120 -13.17 15.85 -6.08
C PRO A 120 -13.94 16.88 -6.91
N GLN A 121 -15.05 16.45 -7.51
CA GLN A 121 -15.95 17.34 -8.24
C GLN A 121 -16.35 18.48 -7.29
N GLY A 122 -16.11 19.72 -7.72
CA GLY A 122 -16.51 20.90 -6.96
C GLY A 122 -17.99 20.78 -6.59
N ARG A 123 -18.34 21.08 -5.33
CA ARG A 123 -19.72 21.02 -4.87
C ARG A 123 -20.59 21.84 -5.81
N ASP A 124 -21.66 21.25 -6.32
CA ASP A 124 -22.64 21.97 -7.12
C ASP A 124 -23.06 23.23 -6.37
N GLY A 125 -23.00 24.37 -7.05
CA GLY A 125 -23.46 25.64 -6.47
C GLY A 125 -24.89 25.48 -5.94
N PRO A 126 -25.25 26.13 -4.82
CA PRO A 126 -26.57 25.98 -4.23
C PRO A 126 -27.63 26.27 -5.29
N ARG A 127 -28.50 25.29 -5.53
CA ARG A 127 -29.62 25.40 -6.48
C ARG A 127 -30.42 26.66 -6.13
N GLY A 128 -30.46 27.60 -7.07
CA GLY A 128 -31.17 28.88 -6.89
C GLY A 128 -32.59 28.65 -6.39
N ARG A 129 -33.02 29.50 -5.43
CA ARG A 129 -34.36 29.41 -4.83
C ARG A 129 -35.41 29.38 -5.93
N ARG A 130 -36.24 28.33 -5.93
CA ARG A 130 -37.40 28.21 -6.81
C ARG A 130 -38.29 29.44 -6.60
N GLY A 131 -38.54 30.21 -7.66
CA GLY A 131 -39.42 31.38 -7.61
C GLY A 131 -40.79 31.01 -7.06
N ARG A 132 -41.40 31.91 -6.29
CA ARG A 132 -42.76 31.71 -5.75
C ARG A 132 -43.74 31.45 -6.91
N PRO A 133 -44.63 30.45 -6.82
CA PRO A 133 -45.67 30.25 -7.80
C PRO A 133 -46.52 31.53 -7.92
N GLY A 134 -46.71 32.01 -9.16
CA GLY A 134 -47.59 33.13 -9.45
C GLY A 134 -49.03 32.82 -9.04
N TYR A 135 -49.76 33.86 -8.62
CA TYR A 135 -51.16 33.76 -8.22
C TYR A 135 -52.00 33.12 -9.32
N ILE A 136 -52.78 32.08 -8.95
CA ILE A 136 -53.78 31.46 -9.81
C ILE A 136 -54.83 32.52 -10.17
N GLY A 137 -55.01 32.77 -11.47
CA GLY A 137 -56.02 33.68 -12.00
C GLY A 137 -57.44 33.25 -11.63
N LYS A 138 -58.32 34.23 -11.44
CA LYS A 138 -59.73 34.02 -11.07
C LYS A 138 -60.43 33.07 -12.07
N PRO A 139 -61.26 32.12 -11.62
CA PRO A 139 -62.01 31.24 -12.52
C PRO A 139 -62.93 32.04 -13.45
N GLY A 140 -62.93 31.69 -14.74
CA GLY A 140 -63.84 32.26 -15.74
C GLY A 140 -65.30 31.97 -15.44
N LYS A 141 -66.19 32.87 -15.85
CA LYS A 141 -67.65 32.77 -15.66
C LYS A 141 -68.17 31.46 -16.26
N THR A 142 -68.90 30.69 -15.45
CA THR A 142 -69.57 29.45 -15.85
C THR A 142 -70.64 29.73 -16.90
N GLY A 143 -70.67 28.95 -17.99
CA GLY A 143 -71.68 29.08 -19.05
C GLY A 143 -73.09 28.68 -18.57
N PRO A 144 -74.16 29.10 -19.28
CA PRO A 144 -75.53 28.84 -18.87
C PRO A 144 -75.83 27.32 -18.85
N PRO A 145 -76.66 26.84 -17.89
CA PRO A 145 -76.98 25.43 -17.74
C PRO A 145 -77.65 24.83 -18.99
N GLY A 146 -77.22 23.63 -19.39
CA GLY A 146 -77.84 22.86 -20.47
C GLY A 146 -79.29 22.46 -20.18
N ALA A 147 -80.07 22.28 -21.24
CA ALA A 147 -81.52 22.01 -21.18
C ALA A 147 -81.87 20.78 -20.32
N ARG A 148 -82.95 20.92 -19.53
CA ARG A 148 -83.47 19.92 -18.60
C ARG A 148 -83.88 18.63 -19.34
N GLY A 149 -83.35 17.49 -18.93
CA GLY A 149 -83.72 16.17 -19.47
C GLY A 149 -85.19 15.81 -19.21
N ARG A 150 -85.77 15.00 -20.10
CA ARG A 150 -87.20 14.61 -20.08
C ARG A 150 -87.55 13.86 -18.78
N GLN A 151 -88.70 14.24 -18.20
CA GLN A 151 -89.26 13.68 -16.98
C GLN A 151 -89.58 12.18 -17.15
N GLY A 152 -89.09 11.34 -16.22
CA GLY A 152 -89.38 9.90 -16.21
C GLY A 152 -90.86 9.59 -15.91
N PRO A 153 -91.38 8.43 -16.34
CA PRO A 153 -92.79 8.09 -16.20
C PRO A 153 -93.23 7.96 -14.74
N ARG A 154 -94.45 8.43 -14.47
CA ARG A 154 -95.11 8.48 -13.16
C ARG A 154 -95.31 7.06 -12.60
N GLY A 155 -94.87 6.82 -11.35
CA GLY A 155 -95.09 5.56 -10.64
C GLY A 155 -96.58 5.27 -10.40
N ARG A 156 -96.96 3.97 -10.41
CA ARG A 156 -98.35 3.50 -10.27
C ARG A 156 -98.94 3.91 -8.89
N PRO A 157 -100.25 4.26 -8.81
CA PRO A 157 -100.92 4.50 -7.53
C PRO A 157 -101.02 3.22 -6.69
N GLY A 158 -100.87 3.37 -5.37
CA GLY A 158 -100.81 2.27 -4.40
C GLY A 158 -102.13 1.51 -4.25
N SER A 159 -102.01 0.19 -4.02
CA SER A 159 -103.10 -0.68 -3.59
C SER A 159 -103.44 -0.41 -2.12
N ALA A 160 -104.72 -0.13 -1.89
CA ALA A 160 -105.28 0.13 -0.58
C ALA A 160 -105.11 -1.07 0.37
N LEU A 161 -104.49 -0.84 1.53
CA LEU A 161 -104.77 -1.63 2.72
C LEU A 161 -105.99 -1.03 3.39
N ALA A 162 -107.13 -1.70 3.25
CA ALA A 162 -108.32 -1.43 4.05
C ALA A 162 -108.04 -1.84 5.50
N GLY A 163 -107.73 -0.86 6.34
CA GLY A 163 -107.55 -1.01 7.79
C GLY A 163 -107.65 0.35 8.45
N ASN A 164 -108.52 0.45 9.46
CA ASN A 164 -108.92 1.68 10.14
C ASN A 164 -107.71 2.49 10.70
N THR A 165 -107.26 3.54 10.01
CA THR A 165 -106.12 4.39 10.41
C THR A 165 -106.45 5.46 11.46
N SER A 166 -107.69 5.48 11.96
CA SER A 166 -108.17 6.52 12.89
C SER A 166 -107.71 6.36 14.34
N ARG A 167 -107.09 5.22 14.71
CA ARG A 167 -106.55 4.97 16.07
C ARG A 167 -105.03 5.11 16.21
N LEU A 168 -104.29 5.29 15.12
CA LEU A 168 -102.81 5.40 15.16
C LEU A 168 -102.31 6.84 15.39
N PHE A 169 -103.17 7.85 15.27
CA PHE A 169 -102.80 9.27 15.41
C PHE A 169 -103.14 9.90 16.78
N GLN A 170 -103.77 9.15 17.69
CA GLN A 170 -104.23 9.70 18.98
C GLN A 170 -103.14 9.66 20.07
N ASP A 171 -102.11 8.83 19.91
CA ASP A 171 -101.06 8.63 20.92
C ASP A 171 -99.72 9.28 20.56
N ILE A 172 -99.63 10.07 19.49
CA ILE A 172 -98.37 10.65 19.00
C ILE A 172 -98.01 11.91 19.83
N ASP A 173 -96.86 11.89 20.52
CA ASP A 173 -96.38 12.99 21.39
C ASP A 173 -94.93 13.38 21.08
N ILE A 174 -94.63 14.69 21.13
CA ILE A 174 -93.27 15.21 20.98
C ILE A 174 -92.37 14.75 22.14
N PRO A 175 -91.05 14.58 21.93
CA PRO A 175 -90.15 14.21 23.01
C PRO A 175 -90.15 15.27 24.11
N ARG A 176 -90.35 14.84 25.36
CA ARG A 176 -90.21 15.66 26.57
C ARG A 176 -89.19 15.09 27.54
N ILE A 177 -88.13 15.83 27.85
CA ILE A 177 -87.12 15.49 28.85
C ILE A 177 -87.68 15.76 30.24
N ARG A 178 -88.13 14.69 30.91
CA ARG A 178 -88.73 14.72 32.26
C ARG A 178 -87.70 15.03 33.34
N LYS A 179 -86.46 14.57 33.18
CA LYS A 179 -85.35 14.87 34.10
C LYS A 179 -84.18 15.43 33.32
N LYS A 180 -84.10 16.76 33.25
CA LYS A 180 -83.02 17.49 32.58
C LYS A 180 -81.74 17.46 33.46
N PRO A 181 -80.55 17.47 32.84
CA PRO A 181 -79.33 17.75 33.59
C PRO A 181 -79.36 19.20 34.11
N PRO A 182 -78.60 19.53 35.17
CA PRO A 182 -78.48 20.90 35.64
C PRO A 182 -77.83 21.80 34.57
N SER A 183 -78.02 23.12 34.64
CA SER A 183 -77.41 24.06 33.69
C SER A 183 -75.87 24.11 33.79
N SER A 184 -75.33 23.88 34.99
CA SER A 184 -73.89 23.74 35.24
C SER A 184 -73.62 22.76 36.39
N MET A 185 -72.48 22.09 36.34
CA MET A 185 -72.01 21.20 37.40
C MET A 185 -70.51 21.40 37.62
N THR A 186 -70.14 21.73 38.85
CA THR A 186 -68.73 21.82 39.30
C THR A 186 -68.42 20.61 40.16
N VAL A 187 -67.34 19.91 39.84
CA VAL A 187 -66.99 18.65 40.50
C VAL A 187 -65.47 18.46 40.57
N LYS A 188 -64.98 17.80 41.61
CA LYS A 188 -63.56 17.46 41.76
C LYS A 188 -63.16 16.30 40.84
N GLU A 189 -61.97 16.39 40.23
CA GLU A 189 -61.37 15.30 39.44
C GLU A 189 -61.37 13.97 40.22
N GLY A 190 -61.72 12.88 39.53
CA GLY A 190 -61.84 11.54 40.08
C GLY A 190 -63.22 11.19 40.67
N SER A 191 -64.11 12.17 40.82
CA SER A 191 -65.46 11.92 41.36
C SER A 191 -66.34 11.16 40.36
N ASN A 192 -67.29 10.38 40.88
CA ASN A 192 -68.34 9.77 40.08
C ASN A 192 -69.44 10.80 39.76
N VAL A 193 -69.77 10.97 38.48
CA VAL A 193 -70.76 11.93 37.99
C VAL A 193 -71.82 11.22 37.17
N SER A 194 -73.09 11.55 37.40
CA SER A 194 -74.21 11.03 36.60
C SER A 194 -75.12 12.16 36.15
N LEU A 195 -75.29 12.32 34.83
CA LEU A 195 -76.11 13.34 34.21
C LEU A 195 -77.40 12.73 33.66
N PRO A 196 -78.56 13.09 34.19
CA PRO A 196 -79.83 12.54 33.73
C PRO A 196 -80.24 13.16 32.40
N CYS A 197 -80.85 12.35 31.53
CA CYS A 197 -81.62 12.84 30.38
C CYS A 197 -82.77 11.89 30.07
N TYR A 198 -83.63 11.72 31.06
CA TYR A 198 -84.77 10.82 30.93
C TYR A 198 -85.88 11.51 30.12
N SER A 199 -86.17 11.00 28.93
CA SER A 199 -87.18 11.52 28.01
C SER A 199 -88.38 10.59 27.83
N LYS A 200 -89.57 11.15 27.66
CA LYS A 200 -90.81 10.45 27.30
C LYS A 200 -91.40 11.07 26.03
N GLY A 201 -92.16 10.30 25.27
CA GLY A 201 -92.83 10.71 24.02
C GLY A 201 -93.20 9.46 23.24
N PHE A 202 -94.09 9.56 22.26
CA PHE A 202 -94.50 8.41 21.45
C PHE A 202 -94.44 8.74 19.96
N PRO A 203 -93.67 7.96 19.16
CA PRO A 203 -92.82 6.84 19.60
C PRO A 203 -91.70 7.26 20.55
N ASN A 204 -91.21 6.30 21.34
CA ASN A 204 -90.16 6.50 22.33
C ASN A 204 -88.96 7.25 21.71
N PRO A 205 -88.57 8.41 22.27
CA PRO A 205 -87.51 9.22 21.68
C PRO A 205 -86.12 8.60 21.85
N GLU A 206 -85.32 8.67 20.80
CA GLU A 206 -83.90 8.32 20.84
C GLU A 206 -83.10 9.44 21.50
N VAL A 207 -82.36 9.10 22.56
CA VAL A 207 -81.48 10.03 23.26
C VAL A 207 -80.08 10.01 22.64
N THR A 208 -79.56 11.18 22.28
CA THR A 208 -78.18 11.37 21.84
C THR A 208 -77.49 12.46 22.66
N TRP A 209 -76.31 12.15 23.18
CA TRP A 209 -75.45 13.13 23.84
C TRP A 209 -74.40 13.72 22.88
N TYR A 210 -74.12 15.01 23.07
CA TYR A 210 -73.07 15.74 22.39
C TYR A 210 -72.11 16.35 23.42
N LYS A 211 -70.80 16.32 23.16
CA LYS A 211 -69.77 17.08 23.89
C LYS A 211 -69.19 18.11 22.95
N ASN A 212 -69.28 19.40 23.31
CA ASN A 212 -68.78 20.52 22.52
C ASN A 212 -69.25 20.46 21.04
N GLY A 213 -70.52 20.07 20.82
CA GLY A 213 -71.13 19.95 19.48
C GLY A 213 -70.87 18.62 18.77
N GLN A 214 -69.96 17.76 19.24
CA GLN A 214 -69.69 16.45 18.65
C GLN A 214 -70.51 15.35 19.30
N LYS A 215 -71.14 14.48 18.49
CA LYS A 215 -71.94 13.35 18.99
C LYS A 215 -71.04 12.36 19.75
N LEU A 216 -71.42 12.02 20.97
CA LEU A 216 -70.73 11.02 21.79
C LEU A 216 -71.08 9.61 21.34
N ASN A 217 -70.12 8.69 21.50
CA ASN A 217 -70.37 7.27 21.24
C ASN A 217 -71.48 6.76 22.17
N SER A 218 -72.45 6.07 21.57
CA SER A 218 -73.62 5.47 22.20
C SER A 218 -73.34 4.46 23.34
N GLY A 219 -72.10 3.99 23.49
CA GLY A 219 -71.66 3.17 24.62
C GLY A 219 -71.27 3.96 25.88
N LYS A 220 -71.25 5.29 25.84
CA LYS A 220 -70.90 6.15 27.00
C LYS A 220 -72.09 6.53 27.88
N TYR A 221 -73.32 6.29 27.44
CA TYR A 221 -74.53 6.60 28.19
C TYR A 221 -75.52 5.46 28.06
N ASN A 222 -76.37 5.29 29.06
CA ASN A 222 -77.40 4.27 29.06
C ASN A 222 -78.51 4.68 28.07
N ARG A 223 -78.77 3.85 27.05
CA ARG A 223 -79.74 4.17 25.98
C ARG A 223 -81.20 4.13 26.45
N ASP A 224 -81.51 3.30 27.44
CA ASP A 224 -82.88 3.13 27.96
C ASP A 224 -83.29 4.29 28.87
N THR A 225 -82.34 4.82 29.65
CA THR A 225 -82.58 5.90 30.63
C THR A 225 -82.08 7.27 30.18
N GLY A 226 -81.25 7.31 29.13
CA GLY A 226 -80.56 8.51 28.65
C GLY A 226 -79.45 9.01 29.58
N MET A 227 -79.09 8.28 30.63
CA MET A 227 -78.16 8.74 31.67
C MET A 227 -76.69 8.61 31.22
N LEU A 228 -75.96 9.72 31.26
CA LEU A 228 -74.52 9.78 30.98
C LEU A 228 -73.74 9.71 32.30
N THR A 229 -72.85 8.73 32.44
CA THR A 229 -72.08 8.52 33.67
C THR A 229 -70.58 8.61 33.44
N PHE A 230 -69.88 9.20 34.41
CA PHE A 230 -68.43 9.24 34.52
C PHE A 230 -68.05 8.58 35.83
N PRO A 231 -67.58 7.32 35.83
CA PRO A 231 -67.18 6.64 37.07
C PRO A 231 -66.04 7.38 37.81
N SER A 232 -65.17 8.05 37.05
CA SER A 232 -64.07 8.87 37.55
C SER A 232 -63.80 9.99 36.54
N ILE A 233 -64.39 11.16 36.79
CA ILE A 233 -64.32 12.28 35.84
C ILE A 233 -62.91 12.89 35.77
N GLN A 234 -62.38 13.08 34.56
CA GLN A 234 -61.04 13.63 34.36
C GLN A 234 -61.09 15.12 33.99
N PHE A 235 -60.00 15.87 34.20
CA PHE A 235 -59.95 17.29 33.78
C PHE A 235 -60.25 17.49 32.28
N SER A 236 -59.96 16.51 31.44
CA SER A 236 -60.28 16.50 30.00
C SER A 236 -61.77 16.33 29.69
N ASP A 237 -62.58 15.88 30.66
CA ASP A 237 -64.03 15.72 30.52
C ASP A 237 -64.81 17.02 30.69
N ARG A 238 -64.16 18.11 31.14
CA ARG A 238 -64.79 19.44 31.19
C ARG A 238 -65.31 19.86 29.81
N GLY A 239 -66.38 20.66 29.81
CA GLY A 239 -66.95 21.18 28.57
C GLY A 239 -68.47 21.31 28.62
N LEU A 240 -69.03 21.65 27.46
CA LEU A 240 -70.48 21.80 27.30
C LEU A 240 -71.06 20.51 26.74
N TYR A 241 -71.96 19.90 27.50
CA TYR A 241 -72.68 18.71 27.08
C TYR A 241 -74.13 19.07 26.73
N ARG A 242 -74.65 18.47 25.67
CA ARG A 242 -76.04 18.63 25.25
C ARG A 242 -76.66 17.26 25.10
N CYS A 243 -77.72 17.00 25.83
CA CYS A 243 -78.60 15.88 25.54
C CYS A 243 -79.68 16.32 24.56
N GLU A 244 -79.93 15.50 23.54
CA GLU A 244 -80.98 15.69 22.54
C GLU A 244 -81.85 14.43 22.52
N ALA A 245 -83.15 14.58 22.77
CA ALA A 245 -84.15 13.53 22.66
C ALA A 245 -84.98 13.76 21.39
N ARG A 246 -85.02 12.78 20.48
CA ARG A 246 -85.61 12.92 19.14
C ARG A 246 -86.55 11.77 18.81
N ASN A 247 -87.72 12.08 18.29
CA ASN A 247 -88.57 11.14 17.56
C ASN A 247 -88.95 11.74 16.20
N PHE A 248 -89.81 11.07 15.42
CA PHE A 248 -90.17 11.55 14.09
C PHE A 248 -91.06 12.80 14.08
N ILE A 249 -91.58 13.22 15.25
CA ILE A 249 -92.46 14.39 15.41
C ILE A 249 -91.66 15.62 15.84
N GLY A 250 -90.62 15.45 16.66
CA GLY A 250 -89.88 16.60 17.18
C GLY A 250 -88.60 16.26 17.92
N VAL A 251 -88.01 17.31 18.50
CA VAL A 251 -86.73 17.26 19.23
C VAL A 251 -86.83 18.17 20.45
N GLU A 252 -86.39 17.68 21.60
CA GLU A 252 -86.09 18.53 22.76
C GLU A 252 -84.63 18.34 23.17
N SER A 253 -83.99 19.41 23.66
CA SER A 253 -82.62 19.33 24.17
C SER A 253 -82.43 20.05 25.50
N ALA A 254 -81.41 19.64 26.23
CA ALA A 254 -80.96 20.28 27.47
C ALA A 254 -79.43 20.29 27.53
N THR A 255 -78.86 21.38 28.05
CA THR A 255 -77.41 21.59 28.08
C THR A 255 -76.88 21.71 29.51
N VAL A 256 -75.70 21.14 29.77
CA VAL A 256 -74.97 21.25 31.03
C VAL A 256 -73.51 21.61 30.78
N LYS A 257 -73.01 22.64 31.46
CA LYS A 257 -71.58 22.98 31.50
C LYS A 257 -70.91 22.24 32.66
N ILE A 258 -70.04 21.28 32.35
CA ILE A 258 -69.24 20.58 33.35
C ILE A 258 -67.92 21.32 33.56
N VAL A 259 -67.66 21.72 34.81
CA VAL A 259 -66.39 22.27 35.28
C VAL A 259 -65.74 21.23 36.19
N VAL A 260 -64.52 20.81 35.84
CA VAL A 260 -63.76 19.85 36.64
C VAL A 260 -62.66 20.61 37.37
N GLU A 261 -62.73 20.63 38.69
CA GLU A 261 -61.73 21.26 39.55
C GLU A 261 -60.66 20.24 39.97
N VAL A 262 -59.42 20.70 39.97
CA VAL A 262 -58.22 19.88 40.21
C VAL A 262 -57.47 20.51 41.38
N PRO A 263 -57.23 19.77 42.49
CA PRO A 263 -56.37 20.26 43.57
C PRO A 263 -54.94 20.45 43.05
N PRO A 264 -54.12 21.30 43.68
CA PRO A 264 -52.78 21.57 43.19
C PRO A 264 -51.94 20.30 43.22
N ARG A 265 -51.21 20.05 42.13
CA ARG A 265 -50.25 18.95 42.03
C ARG A 265 -49.06 19.35 41.16
N PHE A 266 -47.89 18.79 41.44
CA PHE A 266 -46.72 19.00 40.59
C PHE A 266 -46.93 18.33 39.23
N VAL A 267 -46.71 19.08 38.16
CA VAL A 267 -46.57 18.51 36.81
C VAL A 267 -45.28 17.70 36.74
N GLN A 268 -44.21 18.30 37.27
CA GLN A 268 -42.92 17.67 37.52
C GLN A 268 -42.43 18.18 38.88
N ALA A 269 -42.09 17.26 39.77
CA ALA A 269 -41.49 17.64 41.05
C ALA A 269 -40.13 18.32 40.77
N PRO A 270 -39.84 19.48 41.39
CA PRO A 270 -38.55 20.13 41.21
C PRO A 270 -37.44 19.26 41.83
N GLU A 271 -36.23 19.40 41.29
CA GLU A 271 -35.05 18.74 41.86
C GLU A 271 -34.77 19.27 43.27
N THR A 272 -34.43 18.37 44.20
CA THR A 272 -34.12 18.74 45.58
C THR A 272 -32.87 19.62 45.68
N TYR A 273 -31.90 19.44 44.78
CA TYR A 273 -30.69 20.25 44.71
C TYR A 273 -30.63 20.97 43.39
N HIS A 274 -30.53 22.29 43.43
CA HIS A 274 -30.39 23.12 42.25
C HIS A 274 -29.02 23.80 42.28
N LEU A 275 -28.28 23.73 41.17
CA LEU A 275 -26.95 24.30 41.07
C LEU A 275 -27.03 25.72 40.51
N GLY A 276 -26.50 26.68 41.25
CA GLY A 276 -26.27 28.06 40.82
C GLY A 276 -24.79 28.41 40.84
N TYR A 277 -24.43 29.46 40.10
CA TYR A 277 -23.06 29.96 40.01
C TYR A 277 -23.00 31.41 40.48
N GLU A 278 -21.93 31.77 41.21
CA GLU A 278 -21.76 33.15 41.68
C GLU A 278 -21.78 34.14 40.50
N THR A 279 -22.33 35.34 40.71
CA THR A 279 -22.52 36.43 39.73
C THR A 279 -23.53 36.14 38.60
N TRP A 280 -23.99 34.90 38.42
CA TRP A 280 -24.97 34.55 37.40
C TRP A 280 -26.40 34.64 37.94
N ASP A 281 -27.36 34.84 37.04
CA ASP A 281 -28.78 34.76 37.39
C ASP A 281 -29.20 33.30 37.57
N THR A 282 -29.76 32.94 38.73
CA THR A 282 -30.27 31.60 39.02
C THR A 282 -31.79 31.60 38.97
N THR A 283 -32.41 30.62 38.30
CA THR A 283 -33.87 30.48 38.24
C THR A 283 -34.32 29.17 38.89
N LEU A 284 -35.11 29.28 39.96
CA LEU A 284 -35.78 28.14 40.59
C LEU A 284 -37.20 28.01 40.01
N THR A 285 -37.52 26.86 39.44
CA THR A 285 -38.82 26.62 38.78
C THR A 285 -39.71 25.69 39.61
N CYS A 286 -40.98 26.05 39.75
CA CYS A 286 -41.97 25.23 40.46
C CYS A 286 -43.24 25.03 39.63
N ASN A 287 -43.29 23.93 38.87
CA ASN A 287 -44.36 23.68 37.89
C ASN A 287 -45.57 22.99 38.54
N ILE A 288 -46.56 23.78 38.98
CA ILE A 288 -47.77 23.31 39.64
C ILE A 288 -48.98 23.47 38.71
N PHE A 289 -49.74 22.39 38.54
CA PHE A 289 -51.01 22.40 37.84
C PHE A 289 -52.17 22.32 38.85
N ALA A 290 -53.13 23.22 38.72
CA ALA A 290 -54.38 23.20 39.47
C ALA A 290 -55.48 23.91 38.67
N PHE A 291 -56.74 23.57 38.95
CA PHE A 291 -57.88 24.30 38.42
C PHE A 291 -58.95 24.47 39.51
N PRO A 292 -59.34 25.70 39.91
CA PRO A 292 -58.84 27.01 39.45
C PRO A 292 -57.32 27.18 39.59
N PRO A 293 -56.68 28.05 38.78
CA PRO A 293 -55.23 28.23 38.77
C PRO A 293 -54.67 28.48 40.17
N PRO A 294 -53.55 27.84 40.54
CA PRO A 294 -53.02 27.98 41.90
C PRO A 294 -52.33 29.33 42.08
N LYS A 295 -52.41 29.88 43.30
CA LYS A 295 -51.53 30.96 43.75
C LYS A 295 -50.18 30.36 44.12
N ILE A 296 -49.12 30.75 43.42
CA ILE A 296 -47.76 30.31 43.68
C ILE A 296 -47.05 31.33 44.58
N GLN A 297 -46.46 30.85 45.66
CA GLN A 297 -45.70 31.64 46.62
C GLN A 297 -44.33 31.01 46.82
N TRP A 298 -43.31 31.85 46.81
CA TRP A 298 -41.93 31.46 47.12
C TRP A 298 -41.54 32.01 48.48
N THR A 299 -40.92 31.16 49.29
CA THR A 299 -40.33 31.52 50.57
C THR A 299 -38.96 30.89 50.69
N ARG A 300 -38.18 31.33 51.67
CA ARG A 300 -36.85 30.79 51.97
C ARG A 300 -36.81 30.43 53.44
N SER A 301 -36.28 29.26 53.78
CA SER A 301 -36.34 28.80 55.18
C SER A 301 -35.47 29.68 56.07
N PHE A 302 -36.07 30.29 57.09
CA PHE A 302 -35.42 31.11 58.12
C PHE A 302 -34.68 32.37 57.62
N ARG A 303 -34.87 32.78 56.36
CA ARG A 303 -34.27 33.98 55.76
C ARG A 303 -35.25 34.65 54.79
N PRO A 304 -35.18 35.97 54.58
CA PRO A 304 -35.91 36.61 53.49
C PRO A 304 -35.39 36.13 52.13
N LEU A 305 -36.23 36.23 51.10
CA LEU A 305 -35.77 36.13 49.72
C LEU A 305 -34.70 37.21 49.44
N PRO A 306 -33.78 37.01 48.48
CA PRO A 306 -32.75 37.99 48.16
C PRO A 306 -33.33 39.39 47.90
N ILE A 307 -33.08 40.34 48.81
CA ILE A 307 -33.63 41.69 48.76
C ILE A 307 -33.11 42.42 47.51
N ASP A 308 -33.99 43.10 46.78
CA ASP A 308 -33.72 43.83 45.53
C ASP A 308 -33.11 43.03 44.37
N ARG A 309 -32.91 41.71 44.56
CA ARG A 309 -32.32 40.80 43.57
C ARG A 309 -33.22 39.63 43.21
N HIS A 310 -34.43 39.55 43.73
CA HIS A 310 -35.37 38.49 43.36
C HIS A 310 -36.52 39.01 42.51
N ALA A 311 -37.00 38.17 41.59
CA ALA A 311 -38.22 38.39 40.83
C ALA A 311 -39.01 37.08 40.75
N VAL A 312 -40.29 37.13 41.11
CA VAL A 312 -41.21 36.00 40.91
C VAL A 312 -41.95 36.21 39.59
N VAL A 313 -41.63 35.42 38.58
CA VAL A 313 -42.21 35.51 37.23
C VAL A 313 -43.04 34.25 36.98
N GLY A 314 -44.35 34.35 37.22
CA GLY A 314 -45.28 33.24 37.10
C GLY A 314 -44.94 32.09 38.07
N LYS A 315 -44.34 31.02 37.55
CA LYS A 315 -43.96 29.82 38.31
C LYS A 315 -42.49 29.81 38.76
N ASP A 316 -41.71 30.80 38.32
CA ASP A 316 -40.26 30.85 38.48
C ASP A 316 -39.84 31.93 39.49
N LEU A 317 -38.86 31.61 40.33
CA LEU A 317 -38.15 32.55 41.19
C LEU A 317 -36.76 32.80 40.58
N VAL A 318 -36.56 34.00 40.04
CA VAL A 318 -35.28 34.44 39.49
C VAL A 318 -34.50 35.19 40.57
N ILE A 319 -33.27 34.77 40.83
CA ILE A 319 -32.30 35.41 41.71
C ILE A 319 -31.21 36.01 40.83
N LYS A 320 -31.15 37.33 40.76
CA LYS A 320 -30.14 38.07 39.99
C LYS A 320 -28.80 38.08 40.70
N GLU A 321 -27.72 37.96 39.95
CA GLU A 321 -26.34 38.02 40.47
C GLU A 321 -26.17 37.15 41.73
N THR A 322 -26.30 35.84 41.57
CA THR A 322 -26.30 34.88 42.68
C THR A 322 -25.04 35.03 43.53
N ARG A 323 -25.19 34.98 44.85
CA ARG A 323 -24.09 35.12 45.80
C ARG A 323 -23.93 33.89 46.67
N LYS A 324 -22.76 33.70 47.28
CA LYS A 324 -22.49 32.57 48.17
C LYS A 324 -23.50 32.45 49.31
N GLU A 325 -23.98 33.58 49.82
CA GLU A 325 -25.00 33.67 50.87
C GLU A 325 -26.41 33.29 50.41
N ASP A 326 -26.68 33.20 49.10
CA ASP A 326 -27.98 32.78 48.55
C ASP A 326 -28.20 31.27 48.66
N ARG A 327 -27.14 30.51 48.97
CA ARG A 327 -27.23 29.06 49.19
C ARG A 327 -28.26 28.68 50.27
N GLY A 328 -28.82 27.48 50.13
CA GLY A 328 -29.74 26.89 51.09
C GLY A 328 -31.16 26.66 50.54
N PRO A 329 -32.09 26.26 51.42
CA PRO A 329 -33.42 25.79 51.02
C PRO A 329 -34.41 26.93 50.69
N PHE A 330 -35.01 26.84 49.51
CA PHE A 330 -36.15 27.62 49.05
C PHE A 330 -37.39 26.72 49.01
N MET A 331 -38.54 27.26 49.40
CA MET A 331 -39.81 26.56 49.38
C MET A 331 -40.75 27.22 48.39
N CYS A 332 -41.23 26.45 47.42
CA CYS A 332 -42.36 26.87 46.61
C CYS A 332 -43.64 26.25 47.17
N ARG A 333 -44.70 27.03 47.25
CA ARG A 333 -46.04 26.62 47.70
C ARG A 333 -47.06 27.04 46.65
N GLY A 334 -47.83 26.09 46.14
CA GLY A 334 -48.98 26.36 45.28
C GLY A 334 -50.27 25.98 45.98
N GLU A 335 -51.23 26.90 46.00
CA GLU A 335 -52.51 26.69 46.67
C GLU A 335 -53.70 27.11 45.81
N ASN A 336 -54.79 26.36 45.91
CA ASN A 336 -56.11 26.78 45.48
C ASN A 336 -57.14 26.39 46.57
N HIS A 337 -58.41 26.69 46.37
CA HIS A 337 -59.46 26.40 47.35
C HIS A 337 -59.67 24.90 47.65
N LEU A 338 -59.13 23.98 46.84
CA LEU A 338 -59.21 22.53 47.06
C LEU A 338 -58.04 21.96 47.85
N GLY A 339 -56.94 22.72 48.03
CA GLY A 339 -55.77 22.26 48.76
C GLY A 339 -54.49 23.02 48.41
N HIS A 340 -53.37 22.48 48.84
CA HIS A 340 -52.05 23.07 48.63
C HIS A 340 -50.99 21.97 48.45
N VAL A 341 -49.92 22.30 47.75
CA VAL A 341 -48.69 21.49 47.64
C VAL A 341 -47.47 22.37 47.81
N TYR A 342 -46.39 21.80 48.32
CA TYR A 342 -45.13 22.50 48.49
C TYR A 342 -43.95 21.59 48.16
N ALA A 343 -42.84 22.19 47.75
CA ALA A 343 -41.57 21.50 47.50
C ALA A 343 -40.41 22.36 48.00
N LEU A 344 -39.34 21.67 48.43
CA LEU A 344 -38.09 22.27 48.89
C LEU A 344 -37.02 22.11 47.81
N ILE A 345 -36.36 23.22 47.48
CA ILE A 345 -35.26 23.28 46.51
C ILE A 345 -34.04 23.86 47.23
N VAL A 346 -32.99 23.07 47.40
CA VAL A 346 -31.73 23.49 48.02
C VAL A 346 -30.83 24.08 46.94
N LEU A 347 -30.66 25.41 46.97
CA LEU A 347 -29.70 26.09 46.10
C LEU A 347 -28.28 25.83 46.59
N VAL A 348 -27.49 25.14 45.77
CA VAL A 348 -26.05 24.98 45.93
C VAL A 348 -25.36 26.01 45.05
N VAL A 349 -24.53 26.88 45.65
CA VAL A 349 -23.82 27.92 44.91
C VAL A 349 -22.35 27.52 44.77
N LYS A 350 -21.85 27.43 43.53
CA LYS A 350 -20.43 27.22 43.20
C LYS A 350 -19.80 28.52 42.69
N PRO A 351 -18.51 28.76 42.97
CA PRO A 351 -17.79 29.90 42.40
C PRO A 351 -17.64 29.75 40.89
N VAL A 352 -17.52 30.86 40.17
CA VAL A 352 -17.14 30.85 38.74
C VAL A 352 -15.62 30.91 38.64
N ILE A 353 -15.03 29.89 38.02
CA ILE A 353 -13.57 29.74 37.86
C ILE A 353 -13.31 29.52 36.36
N PRO A 354 -12.58 30.41 35.67
CA PRO A 354 -12.19 30.24 34.27
C PRO A 354 -11.47 28.91 34.01
N PRO A 355 -11.42 28.42 32.75
CA PRO A 355 -10.74 27.18 32.43
C PRO A 355 -9.23 27.29 32.72
N VAL A 356 -8.69 26.32 33.46
CA VAL A 356 -7.25 26.20 33.75
C VAL A 356 -6.77 24.88 33.18
N ILE A 357 -5.80 24.94 32.26
CA ILE A 357 -5.24 23.75 31.61
C ILE A 357 -4.43 22.95 32.64
N THR A 358 -4.76 21.67 32.78
CA THR A 358 -4.10 20.73 33.69
C THR A 358 -3.21 19.73 32.96
N SER A 359 -3.48 19.47 31.69
CA SER A 359 -2.66 18.63 30.82
C SER A 359 -2.63 19.21 29.41
N ALA A 360 -1.47 19.17 28.78
CA ALA A 360 -1.23 19.69 27.45
C ALA A 360 -0.31 18.75 26.67
N PRO A 361 -0.46 18.64 25.33
CA PRO A 361 0.53 17.96 24.51
C PRO A 361 1.80 18.81 24.41
N SER A 362 2.90 18.19 23.96
CA SER A 362 4.12 18.92 23.60
C SER A 362 3.81 20.01 22.56
N THR A 363 4.55 21.12 22.59
CA THR A 363 4.37 22.24 21.65
C THR A 363 4.58 21.81 20.19
N VAL A 364 5.52 20.87 19.97
CA VAL A 364 5.77 20.23 18.69
C VAL A 364 5.81 18.72 18.89
N VAL A 365 5.05 17.99 18.07
CA VAL A 365 5.05 16.52 18.01
C VAL A 365 5.64 16.11 16.66
N LYS A 366 6.84 15.54 16.71
CA LYS A 366 7.53 15.00 15.54
C LYS A 366 7.09 13.57 15.29
N VAL A 367 6.56 13.30 14.11
CA VAL A 367 6.09 11.98 13.71
C VAL A 367 7.14 11.34 12.83
N THR A 368 7.75 10.25 13.32
CA THR A 368 8.91 9.60 12.69
C THR A 368 8.54 8.54 11.68
N LYS A 369 7.25 8.22 11.53
CA LYS A 369 6.76 7.19 10.64
C LYS A 369 5.46 7.62 9.96
N VAL A 370 5.44 7.61 8.64
CA VAL A 370 4.22 7.76 7.83
C VAL A 370 3.25 6.62 8.17
N ASP A 371 1.96 6.93 8.30
CA ASP A 371 0.92 6.01 8.79
C ASP A 371 1.05 5.60 10.27
N GLY A 372 1.94 6.27 11.01
CA GLY A 372 2.01 6.14 12.47
C GLY A 372 0.75 6.68 13.15
N SER A 373 0.45 6.15 14.34
CA SER A 373 -0.66 6.65 15.16
C SER A 373 -0.18 7.80 16.05
N VAL A 374 -0.83 8.95 15.96
CA VAL A 374 -0.56 10.13 16.81
C VAL A 374 -1.69 10.30 17.81
N ARG A 375 -1.33 10.53 19.07
CA ARG A 375 -2.27 10.73 20.17
C ARG A 375 -1.98 12.06 20.85
N LEU A 376 -2.93 12.98 20.77
CA LEU A 376 -2.86 14.28 21.43
C LEU A 376 -3.86 14.29 22.58
N GLN A 377 -3.41 14.72 23.76
CA GLN A 377 -4.24 14.77 24.96
C GLN A 377 -4.19 16.16 25.57
N CYS A 378 -5.34 16.64 26.03
CA CYS A 378 -5.43 17.89 26.76
C CYS A 378 -6.54 17.79 27.82
N ALA A 379 -6.36 18.52 28.92
CA ALA A 379 -7.32 18.57 30.00
C ALA A 379 -7.38 19.98 30.62
N ALA A 380 -8.56 20.36 31.08
CA ALA A 380 -8.75 21.59 31.82
C ALA A 380 -9.78 21.44 32.93
N ARG A 381 -9.57 22.19 34.01
CA ARG A 381 -10.51 22.35 35.13
C ARG A 381 -11.21 23.69 35.05
N GLY A 382 -12.40 23.79 35.62
CA GLY A 382 -13.14 25.04 35.70
C GLY A 382 -14.49 24.85 36.37
N SER A 383 -15.12 25.96 36.75
CA SER A 383 -16.46 25.97 37.33
C SER A 383 -17.27 27.08 36.66
N PRO A 384 -18.33 26.79 35.87
CA PRO A 384 -18.75 25.46 35.43
C PRO A 384 -17.64 24.69 34.71
N VAL A 385 -17.73 23.37 34.69
CA VAL A 385 -16.75 22.52 33.99
C VAL A 385 -16.78 22.85 32.50
N PRO A 386 -15.63 23.24 31.89
CA PRO A 386 -15.59 23.74 30.53
C PRO A 386 -16.04 22.69 29.50
N SER A 387 -16.52 23.17 28.35
CA SER A 387 -16.57 22.40 27.11
C SER A 387 -15.19 22.37 26.48
N LEU A 388 -14.89 21.28 25.77
CA LEU A 388 -13.67 21.11 24.98
C LEU A 388 -14.04 21.01 23.50
N GLU A 389 -13.36 21.78 22.67
CA GLU A 389 -13.44 21.74 21.22
C GLU A 389 -12.02 21.56 20.64
N TRP A 390 -11.87 20.64 19.70
CA TRP A 390 -10.62 20.48 18.95
C TRP A 390 -10.73 21.15 17.60
N SER A 391 -9.65 21.77 17.16
CA SER A 391 -9.51 22.26 15.79
C SER A 391 -8.15 21.92 15.21
N LYS A 392 -8.08 21.79 13.89
CA LYS A 392 -6.86 21.67 13.11
C LYS A 392 -6.81 22.81 12.10
N ASP A 393 -5.76 23.61 12.13
CA ASP A 393 -5.57 24.77 11.25
C ASP A 393 -6.78 25.72 11.25
N GLY A 394 -7.44 25.85 12.41
CA GLY A 394 -8.64 26.67 12.60
C GLY A 394 -9.96 25.99 12.23
N VAL A 395 -9.94 24.78 11.68
CA VAL A 395 -11.16 24.01 11.36
C VAL A 395 -11.51 23.07 12.50
N VAL A 396 -12.72 23.19 13.04
CA VAL A 396 -13.21 22.31 14.11
C VAL A 396 -13.29 20.86 13.63
N ILE A 397 -12.76 19.94 14.44
CA ILE A 397 -12.69 18.50 14.14
C ILE A 397 -13.40 17.67 15.21
N SER A 398 -13.95 16.52 14.82
CA SER A 398 -14.61 15.59 15.73
C SER A 398 -13.61 14.74 16.52
N THR A 399 -13.88 14.52 17.81
CA THR A 399 -13.01 13.74 18.72
C THR A 399 -13.61 12.38 19.06
N ASN A 400 -12.77 11.37 19.26
CA ASN A 400 -13.22 10.02 19.59
C ASN A 400 -13.41 9.77 21.10
N SER A 401 -12.81 10.58 21.98
CA SER A 401 -12.86 10.37 23.42
C SER A 401 -12.79 11.69 24.19
N THR A 402 -13.93 12.11 24.75
CA THR A 402 -14.01 13.21 25.71
C THR A 402 -14.64 12.68 26.99
N THR A 403 -13.92 12.78 28.09
CA THR A 403 -14.40 12.39 29.42
C THR A 403 -14.58 13.65 30.27
N LYS A 404 -15.72 13.74 30.95
CA LYS A 404 -16.09 14.89 31.78
C LYS A 404 -16.55 14.40 33.13
N ASN A 405 -15.98 14.94 34.20
CA ASN A 405 -16.47 14.79 35.56
C ASN A 405 -16.93 16.15 36.11
N ASP A 406 -17.26 16.23 37.40
CA ASP A 406 -17.79 17.44 38.05
C ASP A 406 -16.79 18.60 38.18
N GLU A 407 -15.51 18.40 37.84
CA GLU A 407 -14.44 19.39 38.01
C GLU A 407 -13.56 19.60 36.77
N GLU A 408 -13.41 18.57 35.93
CA GLU A 408 -12.40 18.47 34.88
C GLU A 408 -12.99 17.84 33.61
N VAL A 409 -12.57 18.37 32.46
CA VAL A 409 -12.79 17.77 31.14
C VAL A 409 -11.44 17.34 30.57
N LYS A 410 -11.39 16.12 30.02
CA LYS A 410 -10.22 15.55 29.36
C LYS A 410 -10.62 15.11 27.96
N GLY A 411 -9.83 15.47 26.96
CA GLY A 411 -10.02 14.98 25.60
C GLY A 411 -8.78 14.34 25.05
N GLU A 412 -9.02 13.36 24.19
CA GLU A 412 -8.00 12.64 23.45
C GLU A 412 -8.36 12.63 21.97
N LEU A 413 -7.45 13.16 21.16
CA LEU A 413 -7.50 13.10 19.71
C LEU A 413 -6.53 12.02 19.23
N ILE A 414 -7.07 11.02 18.53
CA ILE A 414 -6.28 9.92 17.95
C ILE A 414 -6.34 10.06 16.44
N ILE A 415 -5.18 10.22 15.82
CA ILE A 415 -4.99 10.19 14.38
C ILE A 415 -4.35 8.83 14.08
N PRO A 416 -5.12 7.83 13.62
CA PRO A 416 -4.64 6.45 13.55
C PRO A 416 -3.54 6.24 12.51
N THR A 417 -3.60 7.00 11.41
CA THR A 417 -2.64 6.97 10.30
C THR A 417 -2.27 8.40 9.96
N PHE A 418 -1.10 8.86 10.41
CA PHE A 418 -0.65 10.23 10.21
C PHE A 418 0.10 10.36 8.87
N GLY A 419 -0.49 11.11 7.94
CA GLY A 419 0.07 11.39 6.62
C GLY A 419 0.42 12.88 6.39
N PRO A 420 0.90 13.24 5.18
CA PRO A 420 1.25 14.61 4.84
C PRO A 420 0.09 15.60 4.99
N SER A 421 -1.14 15.16 4.70
CA SER A 421 -2.35 15.97 4.88
C SER A 421 -2.73 16.20 6.33
N ASP A 422 -2.18 15.42 7.27
CA ASP A 422 -2.46 15.51 8.71
C ASP A 422 -1.50 16.46 9.43
N GLN A 423 -0.41 16.88 8.80
CA GLN A 423 0.44 17.94 9.33
C GLN A 423 -0.37 19.23 9.52
N GLY A 424 -0.03 19.99 10.56
CA GLY A 424 -0.71 21.24 10.88
C GLY A 424 -0.69 21.57 12.38
N VAL A 425 -1.40 22.64 12.72
CA VAL A 425 -1.54 23.12 14.10
C VAL A 425 -2.85 22.62 14.69
N TYR A 426 -2.74 21.76 15.68
CA TYR A 426 -3.86 21.23 16.46
C TYR A 426 -4.08 22.11 17.68
N LYS A 427 -5.33 22.49 17.94
CA LYS A 427 -5.72 23.34 19.06
C LYS A 427 -6.79 22.65 19.91
N CYS A 428 -6.56 22.57 21.21
CA CYS A 428 -7.62 22.34 22.19
C CYS A 428 -8.12 23.68 22.71
N PHE A 429 -9.41 23.94 22.54
CA PHE A 429 -10.08 25.13 23.03
C PHE A 429 -11.07 24.76 24.14
N PHE A 430 -10.90 25.38 25.31
CA PHE A 430 -11.76 25.19 26.47
C PHE A 430 -12.58 26.45 26.71
N LYS A 431 -13.90 26.30 26.91
CA LYS A 431 -14.81 27.41 27.25
C LYS A 431 -15.78 26.98 28.34
N ASN A 432 -15.94 27.78 29.40
CA ASN A 432 -17.00 27.54 30.40
C ASN A 432 -18.07 28.64 30.44
N TYR A 433 -17.72 29.85 30.06
CA TYR A 433 -18.63 30.99 29.87
C TYR A 433 -18.00 32.01 28.91
N ASP A 434 -18.67 33.11 28.61
CA ASP A 434 -18.26 34.01 27.52
C ASP A 434 -16.84 34.58 27.66
N ASN A 435 -16.40 34.91 28.87
CA ASN A 435 -15.03 35.40 29.09
C ASN A 435 -14.10 34.33 29.69
N GLY A 436 -14.62 33.13 29.97
CA GLY A 436 -13.83 32.04 30.54
C GLY A 436 -13.37 31.08 29.45
N THR A 437 -12.23 31.38 28.85
CA THR A 437 -11.61 30.57 27.79
C THR A 437 -10.16 30.24 28.11
N ALA A 438 -9.69 29.07 27.70
CA ALA A 438 -8.27 28.73 27.65
C ALA A 438 -8.00 27.88 26.41
N GLU A 439 -6.82 28.01 25.82
CA GLU A 439 -6.43 27.22 24.66
C GLU A 439 -4.97 26.79 24.71
N ILE A 440 -4.69 25.68 24.05
CA ILE A 440 -3.33 25.19 23.82
C ILE A 440 -3.20 24.68 22.40
N THR A 441 -2.06 24.96 21.79
CA THR A 441 -1.73 24.57 20.42
C THR A 441 -0.51 23.65 20.38
N THR A 442 -0.58 22.65 19.52
CA THR A 442 0.51 21.72 19.22
C THR A 442 0.67 21.63 17.71
N ALA A 443 1.89 21.85 17.21
CA ALA A 443 2.22 21.55 15.83
C ALA A 443 2.54 20.06 15.71
N ALA A 444 1.88 19.35 14.80
CA ALA A 444 2.24 17.98 14.44
C ALA A 444 2.87 18.01 13.04
N GLU A 445 4.12 17.56 12.95
CA GLU A 445 4.93 17.61 11.73
C GLU A 445 5.57 16.24 11.46
N LEU A 446 5.64 15.84 10.19
CA LEU A 446 6.40 14.66 9.78
C LEU A 446 7.89 15.01 9.80
N VAL A 447 8.71 14.09 10.30
CA VAL A 447 10.16 14.22 10.15
C VAL A 447 10.53 13.93 8.70
N GLY A 448 11.15 14.91 8.04
CA GLY A 448 11.66 14.76 6.68
C GLY A 448 13.16 15.06 6.60
N CYS A 449 13.86 14.37 5.71
CA CYS A 449 15.30 14.52 5.51
C CYS A 449 15.67 15.55 4.44
N GLY A 450 14.67 16.18 3.82
CA GLY A 450 14.85 17.04 2.65
C GLY A 450 15.17 16.25 1.39
N GLU A 451 14.99 16.88 0.23
CA GLU A 451 15.34 16.26 -1.04
C GLU A 451 16.87 16.05 -1.13
N PRO A 452 17.34 14.81 -1.31
CA PRO A 452 18.77 14.56 -1.45
C PRO A 452 19.22 15.07 -2.82
N HIS A 453 20.44 15.62 -2.87
CA HIS A 453 21.09 15.98 -4.12
C HIS A 453 21.14 14.77 -5.07
N VAL A 454 21.27 15.03 -6.37
CA VAL A 454 21.43 13.99 -7.40
C VAL A 454 22.92 13.94 -7.77
N PRO A 455 23.55 12.75 -7.87
CA PRO A 455 24.93 12.64 -8.34
C PRO A 455 25.02 13.20 -9.76
N VAL A 456 26.14 13.86 -10.09
CA VAL A 456 26.42 14.25 -11.47
C VAL A 456 26.53 12.98 -12.33
N ASN A 457 25.91 12.97 -13.52
CA ASN A 457 25.79 11.78 -14.39
C ASN A 457 25.08 10.59 -13.72
N GLY A 458 24.09 10.89 -12.88
CA GLY A 458 23.21 9.89 -12.30
C GLY A 458 21.82 10.43 -12.04
N PHE A 459 20.97 9.56 -11.49
CA PHE A 459 19.59 9.86 -11.17
C PHE A 459 19.19 9.22 -9.84
N LYS A 460 18.17 9.80 -9.22
CA LYS A 460 17.54 9.27 -8.00
C LYS A 460 16.13 8.77 -8.32
N VAL A 461 15.73 7.71 -7.64
CA VAL A 461 14.40 7.10 -7.73
C VAL A 461 13.78 7.15 -6.34
N GLY A 462 12.63 7.81 -6.24
CA GLY A 462 11.92 8.08 -4.99
C GLY A 462 11.68 9.58 -4.79
N GLU A 463 10.42 9.95 -4.54
CA GLU A 463 9.98 11.33 -4.33
C GLU A 463 9.51 11.60 -2.90
N ASN A 464 9.47 10.56 -2.06
CA ASN A 464 9.10 10.64 -0.66
C ASN A 464 10.35 10.70 0.22
N TYR A 465 10.48 11.75 1.03
CA TYR A 465 11.65 12.04 1.86
C TYR A 465 11.32 12.05 3.37
N TRP A 466 10.20 11.43 3.75
CA TRP A 466 9.79 11.29 5.14
C TRP A 466 10.54 10.15 5.83
N ALA A 467 10.69 10.22 7.15
CA ALA A 467 11.39 9.22 7.94
C ALA A 467 10.78 7.81 7.73
N GLY A 468 11.67 6.83 7.53
CA GLY A 468 11.34 5.45 7.14
C GLY A 468 11.37 5.17 5.64
N GLU A 469 11.38 6.20 4.79
CA GLU A 469 11.39 6.05 3.34
C GLU A 469 12.81 5.93 2.77
N MET A 470 12.95 5.21 1.66
CA MET A 470 14.24 5.01 0.98
C MET A 470 14.23 5.66 -0.40
N VAL A 471 15.34 6.30 -0.74
CA VAL A 471 15.64 6.79 -2.09
C VAL A 471 16.78 5.96 -2.65
N THR A 472 16.63 5.51 -3.89
CA THR A 472 17.64 4.70 -4.61
C THR A 472 18.37 5.57 -5.62
N PHE A 473 19.66 5.36 -5.77
CA PHE A 473 20.52 6.08 -6.71
C PHE A 473 21.05 5.12 -7.76
N ALA A 474 21.20 5.63 -8.98
CA ALA A 474 21.82 4.93 -10.09
C ALA A 474 22.55 5.93 -10.98
N CYS A 475 23.49 5.45 -11.78
CA CYS A 475 24.24 6.27 -12.72
C CYS A 475 23.68 6.17 -14.13
N ASP A 476 23.96 7.20 -14.93
CA ASP A 476 23.68 7.18 -16.37
C ASP A 476 24.51 6.10 -17.07
N VAL A 477 24.11 5.74 -18.29
CA VAL A 477 24.82 4.73 -19.08
C VAL A 477 26.27 5.18 -19.31
N GLY A 478 27.24 4.29 -19.06
CA GLY A 478 28.67 4.59 -19.15
C GLY A 478 29.30 5.06 -17.83
N TYR A 479 28.57 4.98 -16.71
CA TYR A 479 29.07 5.32 -15.38
C TYR A 479 28.82 4.21 -14.35
N HIS A 480 29.71 4.12 -13.37
CA HIS A 480 29.65 3.20 -12.23
C HIS A 480 29.28 3.96 -10.95
N LEU A 481 28.36 3.38 -10.16
CA LEU A 481 27.97 3.94 -8.87
C LEU A 481 28.94 3.46 -7.78
N GLU A 482 29.74 4.38 -7.23
CA GLU A 482 30.55 4.13 -6.05
C GLU A 482 29.82 4.63 -4.80
N GLY A 483 29.65 3.72 -3.82
CA GLY A 483 28.94 3.99 -2.58
C GLY A 483 27.58 3.30 -2.49
N PRO A 484 26.72 3.70 -1.53
CA PRO A 484 25.47 3.02 -1.26
C PRO A 484 24.43 3.26 -2.36
N THR A 485 23.80 2.19 -2.84
CA THR A 485 22.71 2.26 -3.84
C THR A 485 21.42 2.86 -3.29
N ASN A 486 21.23 2.87 -1.97
CA ASN A 486 20.07 3.42 -1.32
C ASN A 486 20.42 4.23 -0.07
N ARG A 487 19.58 5.22 0.23
CA ARG A 487 19.64 6.01 1.46
C ARG A 487 18.26 6.02 2.12
N LEU A 488 18.22 5.73 3.41
CA LEU A 488 17.03 5.72 4.26
C LEU A 488 16.92 7.06 4.98
N CYS A 489 15.75 7.69 4.97
CA CYS A 489 15.51 8.85 5.81
C CYS A 489 15.32 8.39 7.26
N LEU A 490 16.23 8.80 8.15
CA LEU A 490 16.23 8.40 9.55
C LEU A 490 15.29 9.27 10.39
N GLU A 491 14.87 8.74 11.55
CA GLU A 491 13.97 9.42 12.49
C GLU A 491 14.54 10.73 13.07
N ASN A 492 15.85 10.96 12.92
CA ASN A 492 16.51 12.21 13.34
C ASN A 492 16.49 13.30 12.25
N GLY A 493 15.91 13.04 11.08
CA GLY A 493 15.85 13.98 9.95
C GLY A 493 17.10 14.00 9.08
N ASN A 494 18.01 13.03 9.22
CA ASN A 494 19.17 12.89 8.34
C ASN A 494 19.04 11.65 7.44
N TRP A 495 19.58 11.74 6.23
CA TRP A 495 19.75 10.58 5.36
C TRP A 495 20.79 9.62 5.90
N SER A 496 20.53 8.31 5.82
CA SER A 496 21.50 7.28 6.14
C SER A 496 22.65 7.28 5.15
N ASN A 497 23.81 6.81 5.61
CA ASN A 497 25.03 6.67 4.82
C ASN A 497 25.47 7.99 4.14
N VAL A 498 26.51 7.93 3.32
CA VAL A 498 26.97 9.07 2.51
C VAL A 498 26.32 9.08 1.13
N MET A 499 26.39 10.22 0.45
CA MET A 499 25.91 10.37 -0.92
C MET A 499 26.80 9.56 -1.88
N PRO A 500 26.25 8.71 -2.78
CA PRO A 500 27.05 8.00 -3.76
C PRO A 500 27.53 8.91 -4.90
N THR A 501 28.59 8.50 -5.58
CA THR A 501 29.18 9.20 -6.72
C THR A 501 29.15 8.33 -7.97
N CYS A 502 29.05 8.97 -9.13
CA CYS A 502 29.07 8.30 -10.42
C CYS A 502 30.40 8.57 -11.12
N HIS A 503 31.14 7.51 -11.43
CA HIS A 503 32.46 7.56 -12.05
C HIS A 503 32.41 6.99 -13.46
N HIS A 504 33.16 7.57 -14.41
CA HIS A 504 33.18 7.07 -15.78
C HIS A 504 33.64 5.60 -15.82
N LEU A 505 32.92 4.77 -16.56
CA LEU A 505 33.32 3.40 -16.87
C LEU A 505 34.29 3.40 -18.04
N CYS A 506 35.39 2.67 -17.88
CA CYS A 506 36.22 2.24 -18.98
C CYS A 506 35.71 0.91 -19.54
N ASP A 507 35.87 0.71 -20.85
CA ASP A 507 35.57 -0.58 -21.47
C ASP A 507 36.37 -1.71 -20.80
N GLU A 508 35.76 -2.89 -20.63
CA GLU A 508 36.50 -4.02 -20.08
C GLU A 508 37.68 -4.37 -21.01
N PRO A 509 38.93 -4.40 -20.50
CA PRO A 509 40.07 -4.74 -21.34
C PRO A 509 39.95 -6.15 -21.91
N PRO A 510 40.31 -6.38 -23.18
CA PRO A 510 40.29 -7.71 -23.77
C PRO A 510 41.22 -8.69 -23.03
N PRO A 511 40.97 -10.01 -23.11
CA PRO A 511 41.85 -11.02 -22.53
C PRO A 511 43.28 -10.90 -23.06
N LEU A 512 44.28 -11.01 -22.18
CA LEU A 512 45.70 -10.96 -22.55
C LEU A 512 46.18 -12.33 -23.04
N GLU A 513 46.55 -12.44 -24.31
CA GLU A 513 47.10 -13.68 -24.87
C GLU A 513 48.46 -14.02 -24.25
N ASN A 514 48.68 -15.28 -23.89
CA ASN A 514 49.87 -15.74 -23.17
C ASN A 514 50.16 -14.98 -21.85
N GLY A 515 49.11 -14.46 -21.21
CA GLY A 515 49.18 -13.78 -19.92
C GLY A 515 47.82 -13.72 -19.20
N TYR A 516 47.71 -12.90 -18.17
CA TYR A 516 46.48 -12.64 -17.44
C TYR A 516 46.43 -11.23 -16.84
N ARG A 517 45.21 -10.75 -16.57
CA ARG A 517 44.92 -9.48 -15.91
C ARG A 517 44.55 -9.72 -14.44
N ILE A 518 45.09 -8.91 -13.55
CA ILE A 518 44.75 -8.87 -12.13
C ILE A 518 43.93 -7.59 -11.89
N GLY A 519 42.74 -7.75 -11.30
CA GLY A 519 41.78 -6.67 -11.08
C GLY A 519 40.55 -6.75 -11.98
N ASN A 520 39.40 -6.37 -11.42
CA ASN A 520 38.07 -6.44 -12.04
C ASN A 520 37.25 -5.15 -11.86
N GLU A 521 37.90 -4.05 -11.47
CA GLU A 521 37.28 -2.73 -11.30
C GLU A 521 37.64 -1.84 -12.49
N PHE A 522 36.65 -1.37 -13.24
CA PHE A 522 36.83 -0.69 -14.52
C PHE A 522 36.23 0.72 -14.55
N TRP A 523 36.32 1.46 -13.45
CA TRP A 523 35.86 2.85 -13.38
C TRP A 523 37.00 3.79 -12.98
N GLU A 524 36.78 5.08 -13.21
CA GLU A 524 37.73 6.16 -12.98
C GLU A 524 38.59 5.99 -11.70
N GLY A 525 39.90 6.14 -11.84
CA GLY A 525 40.87 6.02 -10.75
C GLY A 525 41.25 4.59 -10.39
N LYS A 526 40.50 3.57 -10.84
CA LYS A 526 40.85 2.16 -10.66
C LYS A 526 41.88 1.70 -11.68
N ASN A 527 42.63 0.68 -11.30
CA ASN A 527 43.71 0.14 -12.12
C ASN A 527 43.62 -1.38 -12.26
N VAL A 528 44.21 -1.85 -13.35
CA VAL A 528 44.38 -3.27 -13.65
C VAL A 528 45.84 -3.53 -13.96
N THR A 529 46.34 -4.67 -13.48
CA THR A 529 47.74 -5.09 -13.65
C THR A 529 47.81 -6.26 -14.61
N TYR A 530 48.87 -6.34 -15.40
CA TYR A 530 49.07 -7.40 -16.40
C TYR A 530 50.34 -8.20 -16.11
N GLU A 531 50.23 -9.53 -16.25
CA GLU A 531 51.34 -10.47 -16.08
C GLU A 531 51.36 -11.48 -17.24
N CYS A 532 52.55 -11.85 -17.71
CA CYS A 532 52.72 -12.87 -18.75
C CYS A 532 52.94 -14.27 -18.16
N ASN A 533 52.52 -15.28 -18.91
CA ASN A 533 52.82 -16.68 -18.62
C ASN A 533 54.34 -16.94 -18.69
N LYS A 534 54.80 -17.94 -17.95
CA LYS A 534 56.23 -18.29 -17.86
C LYS A 534 56.84 -18.53 -19.24
N GLY A 535 57.94 -17.84 -19.56
CA GLY A 535 58.65 -17.94 -20.84
C GLY A 535 58.36 -16.81 -21.82
N TYR A 536 57.39 -15.95 -21.51
CA TYR A 536 57.02 -14.76 -22.27
C TYR A 536 57.40 -13.49 -21.50
N GLN A 537 57.74 -12.42 -22.22
CA GLN A 537 58.04 -11.10 -21.65
C GLN A 537 56.94 -10.10 -22.00
N LEU A 538 56.51 -9.30 -21.01
CA LEU A 538 55.51 -8.25 -21.21
C LEU A 538 56.11 -7.09 -22.01
N ARG A 539 55.42 -6.67 -23.07
CA ARG A 539 55.67 -5.44 -23.82
C ARG A 539 54.51 -4.48 -23.63
N GLY A 540 54.82 -3.24 -23.28
CA GLY A 540 53.83 -2.22 -22.98
C GLY A 540 53.63 -2.02 -21.47
N PRO A 541 52.54 -1.34 -21.06
CA PRO A 541 52.35 -0.94 -19.67
C PRO A 541 51.99 -2.11 -18.75
N HIS A 542 52.70 -2.24 -17.63
CA HIS A 542 52.40 -3.23 -16.59
C HIS A 542 51.08 -2.98 -15.86
N VAL A 543 50.67 -1.72 -15.75
CA VAL A 543 49.46 -1.28 -15.07
C VAL A 543 48.76 -0.27 -15.96
N ARG A 544 47.44 -0.41 -16.10
CA ARG A 544 46.59 0.60 -16.76
C ARG A 544 45.59 1.15 -15.77
N VAL A 545 45.36 2.46 -15.82
CA VAL A 545 44.44 3.20 -14.95
C VAL A 545 43.29 3.73 -15.80
N CYS A 546 42.06 3.62 -15.30
CA CYS A 546 40.91 4.23 -15.94
C CYS A 546 40.89 5.74 -15.68
N LYS A 547 40.88 6.55 -16.73
CA LYS A 547 40.91 8.02 -16.64
C LYS A 547 39.49 8.60 -16.50
N GLU A 548 39.43 9.89 -16.13
CA GLU A 548 38.19 10.66 -16.00
C GLU A 548 37.35 10.72 -17.29
N ASN A 549 37.94 10.45 -18.45
CA ASN A 549 37.22 10.44 -19.73
C ASN A 549 36.66 9.07 -20.14
N GLY A 550 36.77 8.05 -19.28
CA GLY A 550 36.33 6.68 -19.60
C GLY A 550 37.30 5.90 -20.49
N ASN A 551 38.53 6.38 -20.70
CA ASN A 551 39.55 5.64 -21.42
C ASN A 551 40.66 5.15 -20.48
N TRP A 552 41.18 3.96 -20.76
CA TRP A 552 42.39 3.46 -20.11
C TRP A 552 43.63 4.29 -20.48
N THR A 553 44.61 4.35 -19.57
CA THR A 553 45.95 4.85 -19.88
C THR A 553 46.64 3.97 -20.91
N GLU A 554 47.30 4.60 -21.89
CA GLU A 554 48.14 3.96 -22.91
C GLU A 554 47.43 2.82 -23.69
N GLU A 555 48.10 2.24 -24.67
CA GLU A 555 47.60 1.04 -25.35
C GLU A 555 47.84 -0.22 -24.50
N GLY A 556 47.08 -1.29 -24.76
CA GLY A 556 47.20 -2.54 -23.99
C GLY A 556 48.54 -3.25 -24.21
N PRO A 557 49.08 -3.96 -23.20
CA PRO A 557 50.33 -4.69 -23.35
C PRO A 557 50.15 -6.02 -24.12
N SER A 558 51.27 -6.61 -24.57
CA SER A 558 51.36 -7.93 -25.21
C SER A 558 52.44 -8.80 -24.56
N CYS A 559 52.40 -10.13 -24.77
CA CYS A 559 53.38 -11.08 -24.25
C CYS A 559 54.17 -11.75 -25.40
N GLU A 560 55.50 -11.58 -25.44
CA GLU A 560 56.38 -12.03 -26.56
C GLU A 560 57.42 -13.11 -26.15
N GLY A 561 57.85 -13.98 -27.09
CA GLY A 561 58.87 -15.05 -26.90
C GLY A 561 59.86 -15.23 -28.09
N PRO A 562 60.89 -16.12 -28.04
CA PRO A 562 61.99 -16.19 -29.05
C PRO A 562 61.63 -16.84 -30.42
N GLU A 563 62.44 -16.61 -31.50
CA GLU A 563 62.19 -16.95 -32.94
C GLU A 563 63.45 -17.54 -33.68
N PHE A 564 63.31 -18.51 -34.63
CA PHE A 564 64.38 -19.12 -35.50
C PHE A 564 64.00 -18.72 -36.93
N GLU A 565 64.47 -17.56 -37.37
CA GLU A 565 64.05 -16.98 -38.63
C GLU A 565 64.46 -17.90 -39.82
N HIS A 566 63.50 -18.15 -40.73
CA HIS A 566 63.68 -18.81 -42.04
C HIS A 566 63.78 -20.36 -42.10
N SER A 567 63.36 -21.16 -41.11
CA SER A 567 63.28 -22.63 -41.31
C SER A 567 62.14 -23.01 -42.27
N GLU A 568 62.44 -23.77 -43.33
CA GLU A 568 61.42 -24.32 -44.23
C GLU A 568 60.80 -25.61 -43.67
N ILE A 569 61.55 -26.37 -42.88
CA ILE A 569 61.04 -27.60 -42.25
C ILE A 569 59.99 -27.26 -41.18
N LEU A 570 60.18 -26.17 -40.44
CA LEU A 570 59.29 -25.73 -39.36
C LEU A 570 58.33 -24.61 -39.76
N LEU A 571 58.32 -24.20 -41.03
CA LEU A 571 57.41 -23.17 -41.54
C LEU A 571 55.95 -23.54 -41.20
N ASN A 572 55.23 -22.62 -40.56
CA ASN A 572 53.85 -22.80 -40.09
C ASN A 572 53.61 -23.98 -39.12
N LYS A 573 54.64 -24.46 -38.42
CA LYS A 573 54.55 -25.55 -37.40
C LYS A 573 54.85 -25.04 -35.99
N THR A 574 54.03 -24.11 -35.50
CA THR A 574 54.20 -23.42 -34.20
C THR A 574 54.15 -24.35 -32.98
N GLU A 575 53.55 -25.52 -33.08
CA GLU A 575 53.54 -26.52 -32.01
C GLU A 575 54.92 -27.18 -31.79
N TYR A 576 55.63 -27.53 -32.86
CA TYR A 576 56.98 -28.10 -32.80
C TYR A 576 57.99 -27.07 -32.30
N TRP A 577 57.70 -25.81 -32.59
CA TRP A 577 58.44 -24.67 -32.14
C TRP A 577 58.46 -24.51 -30.62
N GLU A 578 57.28 -24.48 -30.00
CA GLU A 578 57.16 -24.37 -28.53
C GLU A 578 57.77 -25.58 -27.82
N LEU A 579 57.62 -26.77 -28.39
CA LEU A 579 58.22 -27.98 -27.85
C LEU A 579 59.76 -27.92 -27.87
N LEU A 580 60.33 -27.48 -29.00
CA LEU A 580 61.77 -27.32 -29.13
C LEU A 580 62.33 -26.25 -28.20
N LYS A 581 61.64 -25.11 -28.04
CA LYS A 581 62.01 -24.08 -27.05
C LYS A 581 62.13 -24.68 -25.65
N GLY A 582 61.14 -25.48 -25.25
CA GLY A 582 61.17 -26.19 -23.97
C GLY A 582 62.39 -27.11 -23.85
N TRP A 583 62.73 -27.84 -24.91
CA TRP A 583 63.89 -28.75 -24.93
C TRP A 583 65.24 -28.03 -24.94
N LEU A 584 65.33 -26.84 -25.52
CA LEU A 584 66.55 -26.02 -25.57
C LEU A 584 66.76 -25.18 -24.32
N GLY A 585 65.70 -24.83 -23.59
CA GLY A 585 65.77 -23.99 -22.39
C GLY A 585 66.66 -24.53 -21.27
N SER A 586 66.93 -25.84 -21.24
CA SER A 586 67.87 -26.45 -20.28
C SER A 586 69.33 -26.46 -20.72
N VAL A 587 69.61 -26.17 -21.99
CA VAL A 587 70.96 -26.30 -22.59
C VAL A 587 71.43 -25.04 -23.31
N SER A 588 70.59 -24.00 -23.36
CA SER A 588 70.84 -22.76 -24.09
C SER A 588 70.46 -21.56 -23.21
N THR A 589 71.32 -20.55 -23.13
CA THR A 589 71.04 -19.31 -22.39
C THR A 589 70.04 -18.44 -23.16
N LEU A 590 68.81 -18.33 -22.66
CA LEU A 590 67.75 -17.55 -23.30
C LEU A 590 67.85 -16.06 -22.95
N PRO A 591 67.61 -15.13 -23.91
CA PRO A 591 67.12 -15.37 -25.27
C PRO A 591 68.25 -15.73 -26.26
N ALA A 592 68.23 -16.96 -26.77
CA ALA A 592 69.14 -17.45 -27.81
C ALA A 592 68.56 -17.14 -29.19
N LYS A 593 69.35 -16.53 -30.08
CA LYS A 593 68.99 -16.38 -31.50
C LYS A 593 69.63 -17.49 -32.30
N TRP A 594 68.87 -18.13 -33.19
CA TRP A 594 69.35 -19.24 -34.01
C TRP A 594 69.43 -18.82 -35.47
N LYS A 595 70.61 -18.96 -36.07
CA LYS A 595 70.87 -18.52 -37.45
C LYS A 595 71.21 -19.73 -38.32
N LEU A 596 70.66 -19.78 -39.53
CA LEU A 596 70.93 -20.85 -40.49
C LEU A 596 72.42 -20.80 -40.91
N CYS A 597 73.13 -21.93 -40.79
CA CYS A 597 74.44 -22.11 -41.40
C CYS A 597 74.38 -22.98 -42.66
N TYR A 598 73.53 -24.02 -42.68
CA TYR A 598 73.43 -24.92 -43.83
C TYR A 598 71.98 -25.30 -44.10
N ARG A 599 71.62 -25.26 -45.38
CA ARG A 599 70.42 -25.85 -45.97
C ARG A 599 70.83 -26.60 -47.21
N ALA A 600 70.43 -27.86 -47.32
CA ALA A 600 70.95 -28.74 -48.35
C ALA A 600 70.43 -28.39 -49.76
N THR A 601 69.18 -27.94 -49.88
CA THR A 601 68.60 -27.49 -51.16
C THR A 601 69.21 -26.19 -51.68
N ASP A 602 69.51 -25.23 -50.79
CA ASP A 602 70.11 -23.94 -51.17
C ASP A 602 71.62 -24.06 -51.45
N HIS A 603 72.35 -24.76 -50.57
CA HIS A 603 73.81 -24.78 -50.61
C HIS A 603 74.37 -26.00 -51.38
N GLY A 604 73.56 -27.03 -51.58
CA GLY A 604 73.94 -28.27 -52.24
C GLY A 604 74.27 -29.40 -51.27
N TRP A 605 74.09 -30.63 -51.75
CA TRP A 605 74.06 -31.86 -50.93
C TRP A 605 75.43 -32.48 -50.59
N SER A 606 76.54 -31.79 -50.90
CA SER A 606 77.88 -32.29 -50.61
C SER A 606 78.21 -32.14 -49.12
N SER A 607 78.79 -33.18 -48.52
CA SER A 607 79.34 -33.13 -47.16
C SER A 607 80.40 -32.03 -47.01
N SER A 608 81.17 -31.77 -48.07
CA SER A 608 82.17 -30.69 -48.07
C SER A 608 81.51 -29.31 -47.95
N THR A 609 80.32 -29.11 -48.54
CA THR A 609 79.58 -27.86 -48.44
C THR A 609 79.08 -27.63 -47.02
N PHE A 610 78.47 -28.64 -46.41
CA PHE A 610 78.06 -28.58 -45.00
C PHE A 610 79.21 -28.16 -44.09
N HIS A 611 80.37 -28.81 -44.23
CA HIS A 611 81.55 -28.50 -43.43
C HIS A 611 82.12 -27.11 -43.69
N SER A 612 82.08 -26.61 -44.92
CA SER A 612 82.50 -25.24 -45.23
C SER A 612 81.62 -24.18 -44.56
N GLN A 613 80.35 -24.52 -44.30
CA GLN A 613 79.36 -23.58 -43.79
C GLN A 613 79.17 -23.63 -42.27
N CYS A 614 79.24 -24.81 -41.64
CA CYS A 614 78.85 -24.98 -40.23
C CYS A 614 79.99 -25.33 -39.27
N ASN A 615 81.20 -25.62 -39.75
CA ASN A 615 82.31 -25.96 -38.87
C ASN A 615 82.68 -24.77 -37.96
N GLY A 616 82.92 -25.04 -36.67
CA GLY A 616 83.41 -24.05 -35.70
C GLY A 616 82.41 -22.97 -35.26
N LEU A 617 81.13 -23.07 -35.62
CA LEU A 617 80.11 -22.04 -35.31
C LEU A 617 79.44 -22.16 -33.93
N GLY A 618 79.81 -23.15 -33.12
CA GLY A 618 79.26 -23.37 -31.79
C GLY A 618 78.08 -24.35 -31.76
N PRO A 619 77.20 -24.24 -30.74
CA PRO A 619 76.03 -25.10 -30.60
C PRO A 619 75.13 -25.04 -31.82
N THR A 620 74.60 -26.19 -32.25
CA THR A 620 73.73 -26.28 -33.42
C THR A 620 72.51 -27.15 -33.19
N VAL A 621 71.42 -26.82 -33.88
CA VAL A 621 70.24 -27.67 -34.05
C VAL A 621 70.13 -28.04 -35.52
N THR A 622 70.11 -29.34 -35.79
CA THR A 622 69.91 -29.92 -37.11
C THR A 622 68.47 -30.41 -37.23
N PHE A 623 67.80 -30.06 -38.32
CA PHE A 623 66.49 -30.57 -38.73
C PHE A 623 66.63 -31.38 -40.02
N ILE A 624 65.96 -32.52 -40.07
CA ILE A 624 65.94 -33.44 -41.21
C ILE A 624 64.49 -33.78 -41.52
N ARG A 625 64.11 -33.67 -42.80
CA ARG A 625 62.78 -34.06 -43.29
C ARG A 625 62.87 -35.20 -44.28
N VAL A 626 62.09 -36.25 -44.05
CA VAL A 626 61.95 -37.41 -44.94
C VAL A 626 60.46 -37.66 -45.15
N GLY A 627 59.92 -37.26 -46.30
CA GLY A 627 58.47 -37.26 -46.52
C GLY A 627 57.75 -36.41 -45.47
N GLU A 628 56.89 -37.04 -44.68
CA GLU A 628 56.19 -36.39 -43.56
C GLU A 628 56.97 -36.45 -42.23
N TYR A 629 58.02 -37.25 -42.13
CA TYR A 629 58.77 -37.44 -40.90
C TYR A 629 59.75 -36.29 -40.69
N ILE A 630 59.78 -35.77 -39.47
CA ILE A 630 60.63 -34.64 -39.09
C ILE A 630 61.33 -35.01 -37.79
N PHE A 631 62.66 -35.00 -37.84
CA PHE A 631 63.52 -35.35 -36.72
C PHE A 631 64.84 -34.60 -36.84
N GLY A 632 65.68 -34.70 -35.82
CA GLY A 632 66.88 -33.89 -35.78
C GLY A 632 67.72 -34.14 -34.55
N GLY A 633 68.74 -33.31 -34.38
CA GLY A 633 69.61 -33.37 -33.22
C GLY A 633 70.11 -32.01 -32.83
N TYR A 634 70.29 -31.81 -31.53
CA TYR A 634 71.02 -30.69 -30.97
C TYR A 634 72.40 -31.16 -30.52
N THR A 635 73.41 -30.33 -30.74
CA THR A 635 74.70 -30.47 -30.09
C THR A 635 75.20 -29.13 -29.56
N ASP A 636 75.80 -29.15 -28.37
CA ASP A 636 76.50 -28.00 -27.78
C ASP A 636 77.96 -27.89 -28.27
N ARG A 637 78.36 -28.68 -29.27
CA ARG A 637 79.73 -28.78 -29.77
C ARG A 637 79.86 -28.31 -31.21
N ASN A 638 81.10 -27.99 -31.58
CA ASN A 638 81.46 -27.58 -32.93
C ASN A 638 81.46 -28.77 -33.90
N TRP A 639 80.89 -28.58 -35.09
CA TRP A 639 81.18 -29.43 -36.23
C TRP A 639 82.65 -29.30 -36.67
N HIS A 640 83.23 -30.40 -37.14
CA HIS A 640 84.61 -30.50 -37.61
C HIS A 640 84.75 -31.59 -38.69
N SER A 641 85.83 -31.59 -39.45
CA SER A 641 86.05 -32.53 -40.57
C SER A 641 87.17 -33.56 -40.33
N GLY A 642 87.65 -33.67 -39.09
CA GLY A 642 88.88 -34.42 -38.71
C GLY A 642 88.80 -35.95 -38.70
N GLY A 643 87.64 -36.56 -38.89
CA GLY A 643 87.47 -38.01 -38.88
C GLY A 643 87.39 -38.63 -37.47
N SER A 644 86.88 -37.89 -36.48
CA SER A 644 86.85 -38.29 -35.07
C SER A 644 85.49 -38.08 -34.41
N TYR A 645 85.28 -38.71 -33.25
CA TYR A 645 84.13 -38.45 -32.38
C TYR A 645 84.38 -37.20 -31.53
N THR A 646 83.30 -36.49 -31.17
CA THR A 646 83.33 -35.37 -30.22
C THR A 646 82.43 -35.66 -29.02
N ASP A 647 82.90 -35.27 -27.84
CA ASP A 647 82.23 -35.52 -26.57
C ASP A 647 81.16 -34.47 -26.25
N SER A 648 80.02 -34.90 -25.73
CA SER A 648 78.97 -34.00 -25.24
C SER A 648 78.08 -34.71 -24.22
N VAL A 649 77.64 -33.96 -23.21
CA VAL A 649 76.62 -34.40 -22.24
C VAL A 649 75.26 -33.74 -22.48
N ASN A 650 75.22 -32.67 -23.29
CA ASN A 650 74.01 -31.89 -23.54
C ASN A 650 73.37 -32.21 -24.89
N SER A 651 74.07 -32.92 -25.78
CA SER A 651 73.54 -33.31 -27.08
C SER A 651 72.33 -34.22 -26.92
N PHE A 652 71.35 -34.04 -27.80
CA PHE A 652 70.15 -34.87 -27.82
C PHE A 652 69.63 -35.03 -29.24
N ILE A 653 68.97 -36.15 -29.50
CA ILE A 653 68.22 -36.39 -30.73
C ILE A 653 66.74 -36.19 -30.41
N PHE A 654 65.98 -35.65 -31.35
CA PHE A 654 64.54 -35.49 -31.21
C PHE A 654 63.80 -35.92 -32.47
N SER A 655 62.52 -36.22 -32.31
CA SER A 655 61.58 -36.44 -33.40
C SER A 655 60.28 -35.69 -33.12
N PHE A 656 59.82 -34.92 -34.10
CA PHE A 656 58.49 -34.28 -34.07
C PHE A 656 57.42 -35.17 -34.69
N LYS A 657 57.77 -35.88 -35.77
CA LYS A 657 56.89 -36.86 -36.44
C LYS A 657 57.72 -38.05 -36.86
N ASN A 658 57.30 -39.25 -36.44
CA ASN A 658 58.01 -40.52 -36.63
C ASN A 658 57.11 -41.58 -37.29
N HIS A 659 57.72 -42.66 -37.76
CA HIS A 659 57.03 -43.71 -38.52
C HIS A 659 55.89 -44.38 -37.77
N TYR A 660 56.06 -44.59 -36.46
CA TYR A 660 55.10 -45.32 -35.62
C TYR A 660 54.07 -44.42 -34.94
N GLY A 661 54.06 -43.11 -35.25
CA GLY A 661 53.10 -42.16 -34.67
C GLY A 661 53.26 -41.94 -33.17
N LEU A 662 54.46 -42.15 -32.61
CA LEU A 662 54.75 -41.79 -31.22
C LEU A 662 54.62 -40.28 -31.04
N GLU A 663 54.22 -39.87 -29.83
CA GLU A 663 54.27 -38.46 -29.43
C GLU A 663 55.69 -37.87 -29.65
N PRO A 664 55.80 -36.58 -30.01
CA PRO A 664 57.08 -35.91 -30.15
C PRO A 664 58.01 -36.16 -28.95
N PHE A 665 59.24 -36.60 -29.21
CA PHE A 665 60.15 -37.01 -28.14
C PHE A 665 61.56 -36.45 -28.33
N LYS A 666 62.28 -36.40 -27.21
CA LYS A 666 63.71 -36.08 -27.13
C LYS A 666 64.42 -37.18 -26.35
N VAL A 667 65.55 -37.66 -26.88
CA VAL A 667 66.43 -38.63 -26.24
C VAL A 667 67.82 -38.04 -26.06
N HIS A 668 68.31 -38.07 -24.83
CA HIS A 668 69.63 -37.55 -24.48
C HIS A 668 70.74 -38.50 -24.92
N VAL A 669 71.95 -37.96 -25.10
CA VAL A 669 73.15 -38.78 -25.27
C VAL A 669 73.41 -39.64 -24.03
N LYS A 670 73.69 -40.93 -24.22
CA LYS A 670 74.09 -41.87 -23.14
C LYS A 670 75.58 -42.23 -23.17
N LYS A 671 76.20 -42.22 -24.36
CA LYS A 671 77.65 -42.39 -24.55
C LYS A 671 78.23 -41.04 -24.92
N SER A 672 78.56 -40.24 -23.90
CA SER A 672 78.97 -38.85 -24.09
C SER A 672 80.22 -38.71 -24.95
N ASP A 673 81.16 -39.66 -24.89
CA ASP A 673 82.38 -39.74 -25.70
C ASP A 673 82.15 -39.96 -27.20
N ARG A 674 80.91 -40.31 -27.59
CA ARG A 674 80.50 -40.58 -28.98
C ARG A 674 79.20 -39.87 -29.31
N ALA A 675 79.05 -38.62 -28.89
CA ALA A 675 77.83 -37.83 -29.10
C ALA A 675 77.62 -37.46 -30.57
N MET A 676 78.68 -37.07 -31.26
CA MET A 676 78.67 -36.72 -32.68
C MET A 676 79.95 -37.19 -33.37
N TYR A 677 79.91 -37.31 -34.69
CA TYR A 677 81.08 -37.70 -35.50
C TYR A 677 81.31 -36.69 -36.62
N GLY A 678 82.50 -36.13 -36.69
CA GLY A 678 82.87 -35.14 -37.70
C GLY A 678 83.90 -35.70 -38.67
N LYS A 679 83.56 -35.83 -39.95
CA LYS A 679 84.44 -36.36 -41.01
C LYS A 679 84.12 -35.66 -42.32
N SER A 680 85.13 -35.18 -43.05
CA SER A 680 84.97 -34.41 -44.29
C SER A 680 84.01 -35.01 -45.34
N SER A 681 83.89 -36.34 -45.39
CA SER A 681 83.00 -37.05 -46.31
C SER A 681 81.58 -37.23 -45.79
N TYR A 682 81.25 -36.84 -44.56
CA TYR A 682 79.97 -37.10 -43.89
C TYR A 682 79.22 -35.77 -43.65
N GLY A 683 77.90 -35.79 -43.77
CA GLY A 683 77.06 -34.66 -43.34
C GLY A 683 76.87 -34.65 -41.83
N PRO A 684 75.86 -33.92 -41.32
CA PRO A 684 75.49 -33.95 -39.91
C PRO A 684 75.32 -35.38 -39.40
N THR A 685 76.11 -35.76 -38.40
CA THR A 685 76.16 -37.13 -37.89
C THR A 685 76.15 -37.14 -36.36
N PHE A 686 75.15 -37.81 -35.79
CA PHE A 686 74.97 -37.98 -34.36
C PHE A 686 75.20 -39.44 -33.99
N GLY A 687 76.04 -39.67 -32.98
CA GLY A 687 76.26 -40.97 -32.40
C GLY A 687 77.35 -41.82 -33.06
N GLY A 688 77.91 -42.75 -32.27
CA GLY A 688 78.98 -43.67 -32.68
C GLY A 688 78.54 -44.97 -33.34
N GLY A 689 77.22 -45.17 -33.45
CA GLY A 689 76.60 -46.21 -34.26
C GLY A 689 75.75 -45.61 -35.37
N HIS A 690 75.98 -44.32 -35.68
CA HIS A 690 75.19 -43.54 -36.62
C HIS A 690 73.70 -43.55 -36.27
N ASP A 691 73.41 -43.15 -35.03
CA ASP A 691 72.04 -42.93 -34.55
C ASP A 691 71.28 -42.02 -35.53
N ILE A 692 71.96 -41.01 -36.07
CA ILE A 692 71.61 -40.30 -37.31
C ILE A 692 72.88 -40.13 -38.16
N TYR A 693 72.84 -40.49 -39.43
CA TYR A 693 73.91 -40.23 -40.40
C TYR A 693 73.36 -39.71 -41.73
N ILE A 694 73.87 -38.57 -42.17
CA ILE A 694 73.61 -37.98 -43.48
C ILE A 694 74.80 -38.23 -44.40
N ALA A 695 74.57 -38.93 -45.52
CA ALA A 695 75.61 -39.30 -46.47
C ALA A 695 76.04 -38.13 -47.37
N ASN A 696 77.20 -38.28 -48.02
CA ASN A 696 77.58 -37.36 -49.09
C ASN A 696 76.61 -37.44 -50.26
N SER A 697 76.26 -36.28 -50.82
CA SER A 697 75.30 -36.16 -51.92
C SER A 697 73.92 -36.76 -51.57
N ALA A 698 73.51 -36.67 -50.29
CA ALA A 698 72.32 -37.36 -49.75
C ALA A 698 71.01 -37.03 -50.50
N GLY A 699 70.91 -35.89 -51.17
CA GLY A 699 69.73 -35.55 -51.98
C GLY A 699 69.61 -36.34 -53.28
N TYR A 700 70.60 -37.14 -53.65
CA TYR A 700 70.66 -37.92 -54.89
C TYR A 700 70.87 -39.42 -54.66
N ASN A 701 70.89 -39.88 -53.40
CA ASN A 701 71.06 -41.29 -53.06
C ASN A 701 70.36 -41.64 -51.75
N THR A 702 70.23 -42.93 -51.47
CA THR A 702 69.61 -43.45 -50.24
C THR A 702 70.64 -43.94 -49.22
N ASN A 703 71.86 -43.41 -49.23
CA ASN A 703 72.94 -43.90 -48.36
C ASN A 703 72.91 -43.31 -46.94
N SER A 704 72.01 -42.36 -46.66
CA SER A 704 71.79 -41.86 -45.31
C SER A 704 71.01 -42.89 -44.51
N TYR A 705 71.25 -43.01 -43.20
CA TYR A 705 70.52 -43.95 -42.36
C TYR A 705 70.41 -43.50 -40.91
N THR A 706 69.43 -44.06 -40.22
CA THR A 706 69.23 -43.87 -38.77
C THR A 706 69.20 -45.22 -38.08
N ASN A 707 69.86 -45.33 -36.93
CA ASN A 707 69.82 -46.53 -36.09
C ASN A 707 69.89 -46.12 -34.62
N LEU A 708 68.80 -45.52 -34.14
CA LEU A 708 68.73 -44.88 -32.82
C LEU A 708 69.05 -45.86 -31.68
N GLY A 709 69.72 -45.40 -30.63
CA GLY A 709 69.93 -46.19 -29.42
C GLY A 709 71.33 -46.79 -29.28
N HIS A 710 72.29 -46.43 -30.13
CA HIS A 710 73.70 -46.77 -29.90
C HIS A 710 74.35 -45.81 -28.91
N SER A 711 74.46 -44.54 -29.29
CA SER A 711 75.06 -43.48 -28.46
C SER A 711 74.03 -42.60 -27.77
N TYR A 712 72.78 -42.61 -28.23
CA TYR A 712 71.66 -41.92 -27.59
C TYR A 712 70.79 -42.91 -26.81
N VAL A 713 70.01 -42.38 -25.86
CA VAL A 713 69.10 -43.19 -25.05
C VAL A 713 68.15 -43.95 -25.97
N GLN A 714 68.03 -45.23 -25.69
CA GLN A 714 67.15 -46.13 -26.41
C GLN A 714 65.71 -45.94 -25.89
N LEU A 715 64.74 -45.84 -26.79
CA LEU A 715 63.32 -45.78 -26.40
C LEU A 715 62.82 -47.17 -25.95
N ALA A 716 61.95 -47.18 -24.95
CA ALA A 716 61.34 -48.41 -24.47
C ALA A 716 60.59 -49.12 -25.62
N GLY A 717 60.90 -50.40 -25.83
CA GLY A 717 60.33 -51.20 -26.93
C GLY A 717 61.11 -51.18 -28.25
N TYR A 718 62.09 -50.30 -28.43
CA TYR A 718 62.86 -50.17 -29.69
C TYR A 718 64.33 -50.53 -29.46
N ARG A 719 64.78 -51.71 -29.91
CA ARG A 719 66.14 -52.20 -29.66
C ARG A 719 67.12 -51.80 -30.76
N TYR A 720 68.27 -51.22 -30.39
CA TYR A 720 69.33 -50.91 -31.35
C TYR A 720 69.66 -52.11 -32.25
N GLY A 721 69.75 -51.87 -33.56
CA GLY A 721 69.96 -52.90 -34.58
C GLY A 721 68.72 -53.69 -34.99
N SER A 722 67.53 -53.41 -34.41
CA SER A 722 66.26 -53.95 -34.91
C SER A 722 65.75 -53.17 -36.12
N GLY A 723 64.96 -53.83 -36.97
CA GLY A 723 64.30 -53.19 -38.10
C GLY A 723 63.44 -52.00 -37.67
N ASP A 724 62.69 -52.15 -36.57
CA ASP A 724 61.81 -51.10 -36.05
C ASP A 724 62.57 -49.85 -35.60
N THR A 725 63.76 -50.03 -35.03
CA THR A 725 64.59 -48.90 -34.58
C THR A 725 65.25 -48.20 -35.76
N GLY A 726 65.57 -48.96 -36.81
CA GLY A 726 66.10 -48.45 -38.07
C GLY A 726 65.10 -47.57 -38.82
N SER A 727 63.83 -47.97 -38.85
CA SER A 727 62.75 -47.24 -39.54
C SER A 727 62.09 -46.15 -38.69
N LEU A 728 62.30 -46.12 -37.37
CA LEU A 728 61.59 -45.23 -36.45
C LEU A 728 61.58 -43.76 -36.89
N LEU A 729 62.74 -43.18 -37.19
CA LEU A 729 62.87 -41.75 -37.47
C LEU A 729 62.49 -41.38 -38.91
N ALA A 730 62.95 -42.16 -39.89
CA ALA A 730 62.86 -41.83 -41.31
C ALA A 730 61.87 -42.71 -42.11
N GLY A 731 61.16 -43.62 -41.46
CA GLY A 731 60.28 -44.61 -42.09
C GLY A 731 61.00 -45.84 -42.66
N SER A 732 62.32 -45.79 -42.78
CA SER A 732 63.16 -46.88 -43.29
C SER A 732 64.58 -46.75 -42.75
N TYR A 733 65.34 -47.86 -42.71
CA TYR A 733 66.73 -47.84 -42.23
C TYR A 733 67.60 -46.91 -43.09
N ASN A 734 67.62 -47.13 -44.41
CA ASN A 734 68.30 -46.28 -45.39
C ASN A 734 67.28 -45.34 -46.04
N PHE A 735 67.58 -44.04 -46.10
CA PHE A 735 66.66 -43.03 -46.63
C PHE A 735 67.36 -41.96 -47.47
N GLN A 736 66.57 -41.28 -48.30
CA GLN A 736 66.95 -40.05 -49.00
C GLN A 736 66.25 -38.87 -48.30
N PRO A 737 66.99 -37.97 -47.64
CA PRO A 737 66.40 -36.76 -47.06
C PRO A 737 65.82 -35.85 -48.14
N HIS A 738 64.65 -35.29 -47.87
CA HIS A 738 64.04 -34.26 -48.72
C HIS A 738 64.59 -32.87 -48.39
N GLU A 739 64.99 -32.64 -47.13
CA GLU A 739 65.66 -31.42 -46.69
C GLU A 739 66.52 -31.70 -45.44
N VAL A 740 67.64 -30.98 -45.31
CA VAL A 740 68.45 -30.90 -44.09
C VAL A 740 68.80 -29.43 -43.82
N GLU A 741 68.37 -28.92 -42.67
CA GLU A 741 68.70 -27.58 -42.19
C GLU A 741 69.56 -27.66 -40.91
N VAL A 742 70.54 -26.79 -40.77
CA VAL A 742 71.38 -26.68 -39.56
C VAL A 742 71.46 -25.23 -39.15
N PHE A 743 71.03 -24.94 -37.92
CA PHE A 743 71.05 -23.63 -37.30
C PHE A 743 72.09 -23.62 -36.19
N TYR A 744 72.89 -22.56 -36.09
CA TYR A 744 73.81 -22.36 -34.99
C TYR A 744 73.31 -21.27 -34.04
N GLN A 745 73.65 -21.41 -32.76
CA GLN A 745 73.30 -20.44 -31.74
C GLN A 745 74.19 -19.20 -31.87
N THR A 746 73.55 -18.04 -31.93
CA THR A 746 74.18 -16.73 -31.78
C THR A 746 73.78 -16.15 -30.43
N TYR A 747 74.76 -15.63 -29.70
CA TYR A 747 74.50 -14.83 -28.50
C TYR A 747 74.17 -13.40 -28.93
N LYS A 748 73.18 -12.76 -28.30
CA LYS A 748 73.14 -11.29 -28.31
C LYS A 748 74.36 -10.79 -27.53
N GLY A 749 75.16 -9.93 -28.16
CA GLY A 749 75.96 -8.96 -27.42
C GLY A 749 75.06 -8.00 -26.67
#